data_AF-B4IXC0-F1
#
_entry.id   AF-B4IXC0-F1
#
_cell.length_a   1.000
_cell.length_b   1.000
_cell.length_c   1.000
_cell.angle_alpha   90.00
_cell.angle_beta   90.00
_cell.angle_gamma   90.00
#
_symmetry.space_group_name_H-M   'P 1'
#
loop_
_entity.id
_entity.type
_entity.pdbx_description
1 polymer ?
#
loop_
_entity_poly.entity_id
_entity_poly.type
_entity_poly.pdbx_seq_one_letter_code
_entity_poly.pdbx_strand_id
1 'polypeptide(L)'
;MLSCLVITLGLLACTSQAQLHSSASRAGVSFAPQDGGVSVPPKKVHNHRMYGMCPPQFQRVGTDCYSLVQQPSNWLEAHFFCKDKNANLAEPTKKADRKLRSYLQRQDSQTGAHDPIWIGATYDHHNNYWQWSVSGRNLTYDAFNQMDPTNPLDKNCGVYDPNLKYHWSARSCPDKLRFICQHKMPKVSEANRYKIYDRWNVTYPNALANEVVLEVVGGRGKDGRYQRLVVAEGSAEQMTIPGRRRAGTRRHPAKHPNDVNYRPKNHTHKRPGVSSTTPSTPAFYRSGIPSTAATQPRRPTTHPRLTQFDRKLQRQRERELRRQLRRKERLERRHKMLEKRLLSKAAEEKHHEQLQQHQQQSEPDALRQRNMEEQQRQEREHHEQQLQVEKQRRKQKQEQLREQEKQQRQQEQEHELEKQQRQQEQERELEKQQRQQEQEGEQERLKRKQVEDERQRVIDDEARQMREERLRKQREREAEERKVREEQLRKQKAEQDEIDRRNAEQRLANEKRLREEHEKRLLEAKSEQERILQEAHEAKIREEKAVEEALAEKERQRQEQIRRAQKEEEERQELEQFEKERLFQQREIQRLREEEARREQLTRQRQAEIEQREAEERRLAEEEDRVRKELVEAEKAHKRQQEYEIELAERERQQRQEAEKAAEAAKTPQSESLQQALKSANDDVAQQLEEKRRKYAERIAALSPEDQEKFIEMRKKRKQMREKQLMAREQTKLKRIQEAIRLHSIQ
;
A
#
# COMPACT_ATOMS: atom_id res chain seq x y z
N MET A 1 35.65 67.22 -58.11
CA MET A 1 37.11 67.09 -58.13
C MET A 1 37.45 65.81 -57.38
N LEU A 2 37.61 64.70 -58.11
CA LEU A 2 38.92 64.16 -58.50
C LEU A 2 39.71 63.69 -57.25
N SER A 3 39.56 62.46 -56.75
CA SER A 3 39.93 61.14 -57.34
C SER A 3 41.35 60.69 -56.98
N CYS A 4 41.45 59.72 -56.06
CA CYS A 4 42.54 58.74 -56.01
C CYS A 4 41.94 57.39 -55.56
N LEU A 5 42.01 56.40 -56.45
CA LEU A 5 41.78 54.97 -56.20
C LEU A 5 43.14 54.24 -56.19
N VAL A 6 43.12 52.92 -55.98
CA VAL A 6 44.21 51.90 -56.12
C VAL A 6 44.72 51.34 -54.77
N ILE A 7 44.80 50.02 -54.47
CA ILE A 7 44.01 48.84 -54.92
C ILE A 7 44.30 47.61 -54.00
N THR A 8 43.24 46.88 -53.64
CA THR A 8 43.14 45.43 -53.27
C THR A 8 43.99 44.68 -52.22
N LEU A 9 43.23 43.91 -51.42
CA LEU A 9 43.39 42.48 -51.01
C LEU A 9 44.25 42.07 -49.79
N GLY A 10 43.54 41.48 -48.81
CA GLY A 10 44.02 40.61 -47.73
C GLY A 10 42.81 39.97 -47.01
N LEU A 11 42.64 38.65 -47.13
CA LEU A 11 41.42 37.92 -46.72
C LEU A 11 41.49 37.31 -45.31
N LEU A 12 40.31 36.95 -44.76
CA LEU A 12 40.01 36.09 -43.58
C LEU A 12 40.21 36.74 -42.18
N ALA A 13 39.31 36.58 -41.20
CA ALA A 13 38.04 35.83 -41.14
C ALA A 13 37.08 36.30 -40.02
N CYS A 14 35.79 35.91 -40.11
CA CYS A 14 34.75 35.86 -39.06
C CYS A 14 34.26 37.23 -38.49
N THR A 15 32.96 37.50 -38.31
CA THR A 15 31.86 36.63 -37.85
C THR A 15 30.47 36.97 -38.45
N SER A 16 29.54 36.00 -38.34
CA SER A 16 28.12 36.01 -38.74
C SER A 16 27.25 37.03 -37.98
N GLN A 17 26.47 37.87 -38.66
CA GLN A 17 25.10 37.63 -39.17
C GLN A 17 24.04 37.30 -38.11
N ALA A 18 23.12 38.25 -37.91
CA ALA A 18 21.78 38.03 -37.40
C ALA A 18 20.80 38.97 -38.12
N GLN A 19 19.86 38.45 -38.91
CA GLN A 19 18.66 39.21 -39.27
C GLN A 19 17.51 38.32 -39.75
N LEU A 20 16.31 38.79 -39.40
CA LEU A 20 15.01 38.18 -39.66
C LEU A 20 14.70 38.06 -41.15
N HIS A 21 13.99 36.99 -41.53
CA HIS A 21 13.13 37.01 -42.72
C HIS A 21 11.69 36.64 -42.35
N SER A 22 10.81 37.62 -42.50
CA SER A 22 9.40 37.39 -42.78
C SER A 22 9.23 37.14 -44.28
N SER A 23 8.43 36.13 -44.66
CA SER A 23 8.01 35.93 -46.05
C SER A 23 6.58 35.41 -46.10
N ALA A 24 5.72 36.14 -46.79
CA ALA A 24 4.39 35.69 -47.15
C ALA A 24 4.45 34.74 -48.36
N SER A 25 3.48 33.83 -48.46
CA SER A 25 3.34 32.91 -49.61
C SER A 25 1.97 33.04 -50.25
N ARG A 26 1.97 33.38 -51.55
CA ARG A 26 0.81 33.54 -52.44
C ARG A 26 -0.18 32.38 -52.39
N ALA A 27 -1.45 32.70 -52.60
CA ALA A 27 -2.44 31.74 -53.04
C ALA A 27 -2.15 31.26 -54.47
N GLY A 28 -2.14 29.95 -54.67
CA GLY A 28 -2.17 29.30 -55.98
C GLY A 28 -3.40 28.41 -56.06
N VAL A 29 -4.34 28.75 -56.94
CA VAL A 29 -5.52 27.92 -57.22
C VAL A 29 -5.15 26.87 -58.26
N SER A 30 -5.47 25.61 -58.00
CA SER A 30 -5.52 24.57 -59.01
C SER A 30 -6.73 23.67 -58.74
N PHE A 31 -7.43 23.26 -59.82
CA PHE A 31 -8.77 22.69 -59.74
C PHE A 31 -8.77 21.15 -59.91
N ALA A 32 -9.57 20.50 -59.05
CA ALA A 32 -10.24 19.20 -59.26
C ALA A 32 -9.37 17.91 -59.31
N PRO A 33 -9.99 16.72 -59.13
CA PRO A 33 -11.37 16.45 -58.72
C PRO A 33 -11.49 15.88 -57.29
N GLN A 34 -12.73 15.81 -56.81
CA GLN A 34 -13.08 15.36 -55.46
C GLN A 34 -13.12 13.83 -55.38
N ASP A 35 -12.67 13.27 -54.25
CA ASP A 35 -13.07 11.93 -53.83
C ASP A 35 -13.50 11.94 -52.36
N GLY A 36 -14.60 11.26 -52.06
CA GLY A 36 -15.45 11.50 -50.89
C GLY A 36 -14.94 10.91 -49.58
N GLY A 37 -13.84 11.42 -49.03
CA GLY A 37 -13.31 11.00 -47.72
C GLY A 37 -13.78 11.88 -46.56
N VAL A 38 -14.78 11.44 -45.78
CA VAL A 38 -15.17 12.12 -44.52
C VAL A 38 -14.00 12.10 -43.54
N SER A 39 -13.32 13.23 -43.40
CA SER A 39 -12.19 13.39 -42.49
C SER A 39 -12.67 13.43 -41.04
N VAL A 40 -12.71 12.25 -40.41
CA VAL A 40 -12.81 12.16 -38.94
C VAL A 40 -11.65 12.98 -38.37
N PRO A 41 -11.90 14.04 -37.57
CA PRO A 41 -10.82 14.86 -37.05
C PRO A 41 -9.89 13.97 -36.23
N PRO A 42 -8.56 14.05 -36.41
CA PRO A 42 -7.64 13.16 -35.72
C PRO A 42 -7.86 13.31 -34.23
N LYS A 43 -8.29 12.23 -33.57
CA LYS A 43 -8.48 12.19 -32.12
C LYS A 43 -7.17 12.68 -31.51
N LYS A 44 -7.20 13.85 -30.86
CA LYS A 44 -6.02 14.43 -30.20
C LYS A 44 -5.40 13.38 -29.29
N VAL A 45 -4.35 12.72 -29.77
CA VAL A 45 -3.55 11.83 -28.95
C VAL A 45 -2.97 12.74 -27.89
N HIS A 46 -3.47 12.62 -26.66
CA HIS A 46 -2.95 13.39 -25.55
C HIS A 46 -1.56 12.82 -25.28
N ASN A 47 -0.56 13.40 -25.95
CA ASN A 47 0.84 13.16 -25.68
C ASN A 47 1.06 13.51 -24.22
N HIS A 48 1.11 12.49 -23.37
CA HIS A 48 1.21 12.64 -21.92
C HIS A 48 2.61 13.13 -21.58
N ARG A 49 2.84 14.43 -21.76
CA ARG A 49 4.03 15.13 -21.27
C ARG A 49 4.18 14.83 -19.78
N MET A 50 5.37 14.40 -19.42
CA MET A 50 5.79 14.19 -18.03
C MET A 50 6.96 15.13 -17.75
N TYR A 51 7.19 15.48 -16.48
CA TYR A 51 8.31 16.31 -16.08
C TYR A 51 9.29 15.44 -15.30
N GLY A 52 10.53 15.38 -15.76
CA GLY A 52 11.67 14.87 -15.00
C GLY A 52 12.26 16.02 -14.19
N MET A 53 12.35 15.86 -12.87
CA MET A 53 12.83 16.93 -11.99
C MET A 53 14.12 16.55 -11.28
N CYS A 54 15.10 17.43 -11.28
CA CYS A 54 16.29 17.33 -10.46
C CYS A 54 16.30 18.46 -9.41
N PRO A 55 16.78 18.21 -8.18
CA PRO A 55 16.95 19.27 -7.20
C PRO A 55 17.87 20.37 -7.73
N PRO A 56 17.81 21.60 -7.19
CA PRO A 56 18.78 22.65 -7.47
C PRO A 56 20.21 22.14 -7.26
N GLN A 57 21.16 22.57 -8.09
CA GLN A 57 22.56 22.08 -8.13
C GLN A 57 22.76 20.62 -8.60
N PHE A 58 21.70 19.85 -8.90
CA PHE A 58 21.84 18.51 -9.50
C PHE A 58 21.66 18.54 -11.02
N GLN A 59 22.57 17.90 -11.74
CA GLN A 59 22.53 17.69 -13.19
C GLN A 59 21.87 16.35 -13.54
N ARG A 60 21.14 16.29 -14.65
CA ARG A 60 20.50 15.05 -15.13
C ARG A 60 21.51 14.17 -15.88
N VAL A 61 21.70 12.94 -15.41
CA VAL A 61 22.48 11.92 -16.15
C VAL A 61 21.58 10.71 -16.41
N GLY A 62 21.01 10.66 -17.61
CA GLY A 62 19.99 9.67 -17.96
C GLY A 62 18.73 9.82 -17.09
N THR A 63 18.39 8.78 -16.33
CA THR A 63 17.15 8.69 -15.54
C THR A 63 17.25 9.14 -14.09
N ASP A 64 18.45 9.49 -13.63
CA ASP A 64 18.78 9.93 -12.27
C ASP A 64 19.49 11.30 -12.30
N CYS A 65 19.51 11.98 -11.16
CA CYS A 65 20.12 13.29 -10.97
C CYS A 65 21.39 13.14 -10.12
N TYR A 66 22.44 13.89 -10.44
CA TYR A 66 23.72 13.83 -9.74
C TYR A 66 24.27 15.23 -9.43
N SER A 67 24.93 15.39 -8.29
CA SER A 67 25.62 16.61 -7.91
C SER A 67 27.05 16.26 -7.49
N LEU A 68 28.04 16.75 -8.24
CA LEU A 68 29.45 16.58 -7.93
C LEU A 68 29.90 17.70 -6.98
N VAL A 69 30.33 17.32 -5.78
CA VAL A 69 30.77 18.26 -4.75
C VAL A 69 32.29 18.37 -4.81
N GLN A 70 32.79 19.61 -4.93
CA GLN A 70 34.21 19.93 -5.09
C GLN A 70 34.96 19.97 -3.75
N GLN A 71 34.24 20.05 -2.62
CA GLN A 71 34.82 20.07 -1.28
C GLN A 71 35.41 18.68 -0.93
N PRO A 72 36.69 18.59 -0.54
CA PRO A 72 37.28 17.34 -0.08
C PRO A 72 36.75 16.96 1.31
N SER A 73 36.20 15.75 1.42
CA SER A 73 35.65 15.20 2.67
C SER A 73 36.04 13.73 2.81
N ASN A 74 36.06 13.23 4.05
CA ASN A 74 36.12 11.78 4.25
C ASN A 74 34.80 11.12 3.80
N TRP A 75 34.81 9.80 3.61
CA TRP A 75 33.65 9.09 3.06
C TRP A 75 32.38 9.24 3.92
N LEU A 76 32.52 9.33 5.25
CA LEU A 76 31.41 9.43 6.19
C LEU A 76 30.77 10.83 6.19
N GLU A 77 31.58 11.89 6.18
CA GLU A 77 31.15 13.28 5.97
C GLU A 77 30.41 13.43 4.63
N ALA A 78 31.00 12.89 3.55
CA ALA A 78 30.39 12.90 2.23
C ALA A 78 29.02 12.20 2.22
N HIS A 79 28.88 11.08 2.94
CA HIS A 79 27.59 10.41 3.12
C HIS A 79 26.56 11.33 3.78
N PHE A 80 26.89 11.95 4.92
CA PHE A 80 25.98 12.84 5.64
C PHE A 80 25.63 14.10 4.83
N PHE A 81 26.59 14.74 4.17
CA PHE A 81 26.31 15.89 3.30
C PHE A 81 25.29 15.56 2.20
N CYS A 82 25.41 14.39 1.57
CA CYS A 82 24.40 13.96 0.60
C CYS A 82 23.04 13.69 1.26
N LYS A 83 23.00 13.16 2.49
CA LYS A 83 21.75 12.94 3.24
C LYS A 83 21.01 14.22 3.55
N ASP A 84 21.72 15.26 4.01
CA ASP A 84 21.15 16.56 4.36
C ASP A 84 20.53 17.23 3.13
N LYS A 85 21.14 17.06 1.96
CA LYS A 85 20.59 17.47 0.65
C LYS A 85 19.44 16.58 0.13
N ASN A 86 18.85 15.74 0.99
CA ASN A 86 17.86 14.70 0.68
C ASN A 86 18.28 13.77 -0.48
N ALA A 87 19.58 13.57 -0.68
CA ALA A 87 20.19 12.66 -1.64
C ALA A 87 20.88 11.49 -0.92
N ASN A 88 21.62 10.68 -1.66
CA ASN A 88 22.53 9.68 -1.11
C ASN A 88 23.89 9.83 -1.80
N LEU A 89 24.95 9.28 -1.21
CA LEU A 89 26.19 9.03 -1.94
C LEU A 89 25.89 8.10 -3.13
N ALA A 90 26.56 8.26 -4.28
CA ALA A 90 26.08 7.65 -5.52
C ALA A 90 26.06 6.11 -5.49
N GLU A 91 24.89 5.53 -5.77
CA GLU A 91 24.65 4.10 -6.00
C GLU A 91 24.26 3.87 -7.49
N PRO A 92 25.21 3.98 -8.43
CA PRO A 92 24.95 3.82 -9.87
C PRO A 92 24.61 2.37 -10.25
N THR A 93 23.49 2.18 -10.95
CA THR A 93 23.17 0.89 -11.60
C THR A 93 24.04 0.68 -12.83
N LYS A 94 24.24 -0.56 -13.32
CA LYS A 94 25.04 -0.88 -14.53
C LYS A 94 24.76 0.01 -15.77
N LYS A 95 23.52 0.47 -15.98
CA LYS A 95 23.18 1.39 -17.09
C LYS A 95 23.44 2.86 -16.77
N ALA A 96 23.41 3.24 -15.49
CA ALA A 96 23.70 4.59 -15.02
C ALA A 96 25.21 4.84 -14.87
N ASP A 97 25.96 3.85 -14.35
CA ASP A 97 27.43 3.87 -14.22
C ASP A 97 28.11 4.32 -15.51
N ARG A 98 27.94 3.57 -16.60
CA ARG A 98 28.54 3.93 -17.91
C ARG A 98 28.23 5.37 -18.36
N LYS A 99 27.03 5.89 -18.07
CA LYS A 99 26.66 7.28 -18.41
C LYS A 99 27.30 8.29 -17.45
N LEU A 100 27.37 7.95 -16.17
CA LEU A 100 28.00 8.77 -15.14
C LEU A 100 29.50 8.90 -15.38
N ARG A 101 30.17 7.82 -15.78
CA ARG A 101 31.58 7.80 -16.18
C ARG A 101 31.85 8.70 -17.39
N SER A 102 31.05 8.61 -18.46
CA SER A 102 31.16 9.53 -19.61
C SER A 102 30.73 10.97 -19.29
N TYR A 103 30.00 11.20 -18.20
CA TYR A 103 29.69 12.53 -17.69
C TYR A 103 30.89 13.10 -16.91
N LEU A 104 31.42 12.35 -15.94
CA LEU A 104 32.59 12.72 -15.13
C LEU A 104 33.82 12.98 -16.01
N GLN A 105 34.14 12.05 -16.92
CA GLN A 105 35.26 12.22 -17.85
C GLN A 105 35.15 13.50 -18.68
N ARG A 106 33.95 13.92 -19.09
CA ARG A 106 33.75 15.19 -19.81
C ARG A 106 33.87 16.40 -18.87
N GLN A 107 33.23 16.35 -17.70
CA GLN A 107 33.29 17.43 -16.72
C GLN A 107 34.73 17.71 -16.27
N ASP A 108 35.45 16.67 -15.85
CA ASP A 108 36.83 16.79 -15.37
C ASP A 108 37.81 17.13 -16.51
N SER A 109 37.52 16.75 -17.78
CA SER A 109 38.30 17.23 -18.94
C SER A 109 38.12 18.72 -19.25
N GLN A 110 37.03 19.34 -18.76
CA GLN A 110 36.80 20.79 -18.89
C GLN A 110 37.39 21.56 -17.70
N THR A 111 37.43 20.98 -16.51
CA THR A 111 37.97 21.63 -15.30
C THR A 111 39.44 21.32 -15.03
N GLY A 112 40.04 20.37 -15.75
CA GLY A 112 41.44 19.94 -15.56
C GLY A 112 41.68 19.17 -14.24
N ALA A 113 40.63 18.59 -13.65
CA ALA A 113 40.71 17.97 -12.33
C ALA A 113 40.88 16.44 -12.42
N HIS A 114 41.70 15.86 -11.56
CA HIS A 114 42.10 14.45 -11.66
C HIS A 114 42.00 13.66 -10.34
N ASP A 115 41.32 14.21 -9.34
CA ASP A 115 41.13 13.55 -8.04
C ASP A 115 40.08 12.43 -8.10
N PRO A 116 40.28 11.32 -7.36
CA PRO A 116 39.24 10.30 -7.19
C PRO A 116 37.98 10.84 -6.51
N ILE A 117 36.83 10.24 -6.82
CA ILE A 117 35.51 10.73 -6.38
C ILE A 117 34.77 9.64 -5.59
N TRP A 118 34.41 9.90 -4.33
CA TRP A 118 33.67 8.96 -3.48
C TRP A 118 32.30 8.54 -4.05
N ILE A 119 32.01 7.25 -3.96
CA ILE A 119 30.70 6.64 -4.24
C ILE A 119 30.15 5.88 -3.02
N GLY A 120 28.87 5.51 -3.05
CA GLY A 120 28.17 4.89 -1.93
C GLY A 120 28.55 3.44 -1.59
N ALA A 121 29.63 2.90 -2.16
CA ALA A 121 30.06 1.52 -1.97
C ALA A 121 31.02 1.38 -0.77
N THR A 122 30.77 0.39 0.09
CA THR A 122 31.63 0.02 1.22
C THR A 122 31.85 -1.48 1.26
N TYR A 123 33.00 -1.90 1.79
CA TYR A 123 33.30 -3.30 2.02
C TYR A 123 32.82 -3.75 3.40
N ASP A 124 32.13 -4.89 3.47
CA ASP A 124 31.72 -5.54 4.70
C ASP A 124 32.70 -6.67 5.05
N HIS A 125 33.62 -6.39 5.97
CA HIS A 125 34.61 -7.35 6.47
C HIS A 125 33.99 -8.57 7.17
N HIS A 126 32.80 -8.44 7.77
CA HIS A 126 32.19 -9.56 8.48
C HIS A 126 31.65 -10.61 7.51
N ASN A 127 31.12 -10.15 6.36
CA ASN A 127 30.50 -11.01 5.36
C ASN A 127 31.33 -11.18 4.07
N ASN A 128 32.51 -10.56 3.99
CA ASN A 128 33.43 -10.56 2.85
C ASN A 128 32.77 -10.19 1.50
N TYR A 129 31.98 -9.11 1.47
CA TYR A 129 31.42 -8.58 0.22
C TYR A 129 31.30 -7.06 0.20
N TRP A 130 31.28 -6.50 -1.01
CA TRP A 130 30.94 -5.10 -1.23
C TRP A 130 29.42 -4.87 -1.19
N GLN A 131 29.00 -3.80 -0.52
CA GLN A 131 27.61 -3.38 -0.41
C GLN A 131 27.41 -1.88 -0.62
N TRP A 132 26.19 -1.51 -1.00
CA TRP A 132 25.75 -0.13 -1.07
C TRP A 132 25.29 0.36 0.31
N SER A 133 25.96 1.40 0.82
CA SER A 133 25.80 1.89 2.18
C SER A 133 24.41 2.36 2.58
N VAL A 134 23.62 2.96 1.66
CA VAL A 134 22.25 3.41 2.01
C VAL A 134 21.23 2.32 1.76
N SER A 135 21.34 1.60 0.65
CA SER A 135 20.34 0.57 0.33
C SER A 135 20.56 -0.75 1.07
N GLY A 136 21.73 -0.97 1.68
CA GLY A 136 22.11 -2.22 2.35
C GLY A 136 22.10 -3.41 1.39
N ARG A 137 22.40 -3.16 0.12
CA ARG A 137 22.32 -4.16 -0.96
C ARG A 137 23.72 -4.53 -1.41
N ASN A 138 23.99 -5.82 -1.47
CA ASN A 138 25.18 -6.38 -2.11
C ASN A 138 25.33 -5.82 -3.53
N LEU A 139 26.57 -5.58 -3.96
CA LEU A 139 26.87 -5.12 -5.31
C LEU A 139 26.54 -6.20 -6.36
N THR A 140 25.30 -6.17 -6.87
CA THR A 140 24.85 -7.02 -8.00
C THR A 140 25.54 -6.72 -9.34
N TYR A 141 26.32 -5.65 -9.40
CA TYR A 141 27.19 -5.29 -10.49
C TYR A 141 28.51 -4.84 -9.86
N ASP A 142 29.56 -5.58 -10.15
CA ASP A 142 30.93 -5.20 -9.82
C ASP A 142 31.56 -4.49 -11.04
N ALA A 143 32.17 -3.34 -10.79
CA ALA A 143 32.94 -2.56 -11.74
C ALA A 143 34.28 -2.08 -11.13
N PHE A 144 34.72 -2.72 -10.04
CA PHE A 144 36.08 -2.54 -9.53
C PHE A 144 37.07 -3.02 -10.59
N ASN A 145 37.95 -2.12 -11.01
CA ASN A 145 39.14 -2.52 -11.74
C ASN A 145 40.11 -3.20 -10.76
N GLN A 146 40.95 -4.11 -11.26
CA GLN A 146 41.80 -5.03 -10.46
C GLN A 146 42.16 -4.48 -9.07
N MET A 147 41.64 -5.12 -8.02
CA MET A 147 41.98 -4.77 -6.65
C MET A 147 43.49 -4.94 -6.47
N ASP A 148 44.16 -3.86 -6.07
CA ASP A 148 45.60 -3.83 -5.80
C ASP A 148 45.95 -4.93 -4.78
N PRO A 149 46.68 -6.00 -5.17
CA PRO A 149 46.86 -7.18 -4.32
C PRO A 149 47.67 -6.92 -3.05
N THR A 150 48.33 -5.77 -2.94
CA THR A 150 49.34 -5.50 -1.93
C THR A 150 48.79 -5.07 -0.57
N ASN A 151 47.57 -4.52 -0.50
CA ASN A 151 46.98 -4.04 0.76
C ASN A 151 45.43 -4.11 0.75
N PRO A 152 44.83 -5.29 1.04
CA PRO A 152 43.38 -5.49 1.02
C PRO A 152 42.63 -5.04 2.30
N LEU A 153 43.32 -4.73 3.39
CA LEU A 153 42.70 -4.55 4.73
C LEU A 153 42.17 -3.13 5.00
N ASP A 154 42.81 -2.08 4.48
CA ASP A 154 42.49 -0.69 4.81
C ASP A 154 41.59 0.01 3.78
N LYS A 155 41.50 -0.51 2.54
CA LYS A 155 40.82 0.13 1.41
C LYS A 155 39.32 -0.23 1.37
N ASN A 156 38.55 0.29 2.32
CA ASN A 156 37.19 -0.17 2.60
C ASN A 156 36.06 0.64 1.95
N CYS A 157 36.39 1.72 1.23
CA CYS A 157 35.43 2.60 0.59
C CYS A 157 35.69 2.72 -0.93
N GLY A 158 34.62 2.75 -1.73
CA GLY A 158 34.72 2.80 -3.19
C GLY A 158 34.79 4.22 -3.74
N VAL A 159 35.63 4.44 -4.77
CA VAL A 159 35.72 5.68 -5.54
C VAL A 159 35.58 5.42 -7.04
N TYR A 160 35.25 6.45 -7.81
CA TYR A 160 35.65 6.54 -9.21
C TYR A 160 37.08 7.05 -9.31
N ASP A 161 37.95 6.37 -10.06
CA ASP A 161 39.35 6.78 -10.25
C ASP A 161 39.58 7.32 -11.68
N PRO A 162 39.92 8.61 -11.87
CA PRO A 162 40.19 9.20 -13.18
C PRO A 162 41.28 8.46 -13.97
N ASN A 163 42.33 7.98 -13.30
CA ASN A 163 43.44 7.23 -13.91
C ASN A 163 42.96 5.91 -14.54
N LEU A 164 41.91 5.32 -13.97
CA LEU A 164 41.30 4.08 -14.44
C LEU A 164 40.12 4.33 -15.39
N LYS A 165 40.05 5.52 -16.03
CA LYS A 165 38.92 5.95 -16.89
C LYS A 165 37.58 5.90 -16.15
N TYR A 166 37.58 6.35 -14.89
CA TYR A 166 36.44 6.29 -13.97
C TYR A 166 35.87 4.88 -13.82
N HIS A 167 36.68 3.82 -13.85
CA HIS A 167 36.25 2.56 -13.22
C HIS A 167 36.27 2.70 -11.70
N TRP A 168 35.64 1.78 -10.98
CA TRP A 168 35.67 1.82 -9.52
C TRP A 168 37.04 1.34 -9.02
N SER A 169 37.53 1.96 -7.95
CA SER A 169 38.68 1.46 -7.18
C SER A 169 38.39 1.61 -5.68
N ALA A 170 39.22 0.98 -4.86
CA ALA A 170 39.08 1.02 -3.41
C ALA A 170 40.12 1.99 -2.80
N ARG A 171 39.68 2.81 -1.84
CA ARG A 171 40.48 3.81 -1.11
C ARG A 171 40.19 3.75 0.39
N SER A 172 41.03 4.39 1.19
CA SER A 172 40.87 4.38 2.65
C SER A 172 39.76 5.36 3.04
N CYS A 173 38.75 4.92 3.80
CA CYS A 173 37.58 5.74 4.12
C CYS A 173 37.88 7.13 4.76
N PRO A 174 38.98 7.32 5.53
CA PRO A 174 39.41 8.63 6.01
C PRO A 174 39.97 9.59 4.95
N ASP A 175 40.29 9.11 3.74
CA ASP A 175 40.89 9.92 2.67
C ASP A 175 39.96 11.10 2.31
N LYS A 176 40.50 12.32 2.27
CA LYS A 176 39.74 13.52 1.94
C LYS A 176 39.65 13.69 0.44
N LEU A 177 38.54 13.26 -0.14
CA LEU A 177 38.30 13.25 -1.58
C LEU A 177 37.01 14.01 -1.94
N ARG A 178 36.91 14.41 -3.20
CA ARG A 178 35.65 14.91 -3.78
C ARG A 178 34.61 13.81 -3.79
N PHE A 179 33.33 14.15 -3.86
CA PHE A 179 32.26 13.16 -3.76
C PHE A 179 31.05 13.49 -4.61
N ILE A 180 30.29 12.47 -5.01
CA ILE A 180 29.13 12.63 -5.88
C ILE A 180 27.84 12.13 -5.22
N CYS A 181 26.90 13.05 -5.03
CA CYS A 181 25.56 12.75 -4.55
C CYS A 181 24.66 12.32 -5.72
N GLN A 182 23.78 11.36 -5.47
CA GLN A 182 22.73 10.90 -6.38
C GLN A 182 21.35 11.12 -5.77
N HIS A 183 20.46 11.74 -6.55
CA HIS A 183 19.03 11.81 -6.27
C HIS A 183 18.23 11.12 -7.38
N LYS A 184 17.26 10.26 -7.04
CA LYS A 184 16.38 9.65 -8.04
C LYS A 184 15.47 10.71 -8.66
N MET A 185 15.55 10.92 -9.98
CA MET A 185 14.77 11.95 -10.69
C MET A 185 13.26 11.64 -10.58
N PRO A 186 12.45 12.42 -9.84
CA PRO A 186 11.00 12.27 -9.85
C PRO A 186 10.45 12.50 -11.26
N LYS A 187 9.45 11.69 -11.62
CA LYS A 187 8.82 11.73 -12.95
C LYS A 187 7.33 11.95 -12.71
N VAL A 188 6.91 13.20 -12.81
CA VAL A 188 5.56 13.66 -12.42
C VAL A 188 4.76 14.13 -13.63
N SER A 189 3.44 14.17 -13.51
CA SER A 189 2.61 14.95 -14.43
C SER A 189 2.67 16.42 -14.05
N GLU A 190 2.39 17.30 -15.00
CA GLU A 190 2.27 18.76 -14.82
C GLU A 190 1.49 19.15 -13.54
N ALA A 191 0.25 18.66 -13.40
CA ALA A 191 -0.60 18.89 -12.21
C ALA A 191 -0.08 18.32 -10.87
N ASN A 192 1.05 17.61 -10.86
CA ASN A 192 1.71 17.12 -9.64
C ASN A 192 3.11 17.74 -9.44
N ARG A 193 3.52 18.73 -10.25
CA ARG A 193 4.78 19.48 -10.15
C ARG A 193 4.95 20.13 -8.78
N TYR A 194 3.92 20.83 -8.31
CA TYR A 194 3.94 21.56 -7.03
C TYR A 194 4.36 20.68 -5.84
N LYS A 195 3.89 19.43 -5.76
CA LYS A 195 4.23 18.48 -4.68
C LYS A 195 5.71 18.15 -4.57
N ILE A 196 6.48 18.32 -5.64
CA ILE A 196 7.93 18.14 -5.62
C ILE A 196 8.59 19.41 -5.06
N TYR A 197 8.11 20.60 -5.43
CA TYR A 197 8.56 21.86 -4.84
C TYR A 197 8.23 21.94 -3.35
N ASP A 198 7.00 21.68 -2.92
CA ASP A 198 6.61 21.71 -1.50
C ASP A 198 7.55 20.84 -0.64
N ARG A 199 7.91 19.65 -1.15
CA ARG A 199 8.82 18.71 -0.47
C ARG A 199 10.27 19.19 -0.47
N TRP A 200 10.71 19.88 -1.52
CA TRP A 200 12.09 20.38 -1.64
C TRP A 200 12.28 21.78 -1.05
N ASN A 201 11.22 22.55 -0.78
CA ASN A 201 11.30 23.90 -0.22
C ASN A 201 11.93 23.92 1.19
N VAL A 202 11.84 22.81 1.93
CA VAL A 202 12.53 22.64 3.23
C VAL A 202 14.06 22.56 3.06
N THR A 203 14.52 21.87 2.00
CA THR A 203 15.94 21.60 1.73
C THR A 203 16.59 22.68 0.86
N TYR A 204 15.80 23.30 -0.01
CA TYR A 204 16.19 24.28 -1.03
C TYR A 204 15.15 25.42 -1.06
N PRO A 205 15.11 26.29 -0.04
CA PRO A 205 14.12 27.35 0.05
C PRO A 205 14.19 28.29 -1.16
N ASN A 206 13.03 28.61 -1.74
CA ASN A 206 12.87 29.51 -2.90
C ASN A 206 13.63 29.11 -4.19
N ALA A 207 14.25 27.93 -4.25
CA ALA A 207 15.07 27.50 -5.38
C ALA A 207 14.28 26.60 -6.35
N LEU A 208 14.29 26.96 -7.63
CA LEU A 208 13.62 26.19 -8.68
C LEU A 208 14.44 24.94 -9.06
N ALA A 209 13.74 23.80 -9.07
CA ALA A 209 14.23 22.54 -9.61
C ALA A 209 14.62 22.65 -11.09
N ASN A 210 15.71 21.96 -11.45
CA ASN A 210 16.10 21.70 -12.82
C ASN A 210 15.10 20.71 -13.44
N GLU A 211 14.08 21.21 -14.12
CA GLU A 211 13.08 20.38 -14.80
C GLU A 211 13.40 20.15 -16.27
N VAL A 212 12.93 19.03 -16.82
CA VAL A 212 12.94 18.75 -18.24
C VAL A 212 11.63 18.06 -18.64
N VAL A 213 11.04 18.48 -19.76
CA VAL A 213 9.88 17.80 -20.32
C VAL A 213 10.33 16.45 -20.91
N LEU A 214 9.59 15.41 -20.58
CA LEU A 214 9.76 14.05 -21.05
C LEU A 214 8.60 13.72 -21.99
N GLU A 215 8.87 13.67 -23.28
CA GLU A 215 7.93 13.28 -24.31
C GLU A 215 7.88 11.74 -24.43
N VAL A 216 6.68 11.18 -24.62
CA VAL A 216 6.48 9.72 -24.70
C VAL A 216 6.54 9.28 -26.16
N VAL A 217 7.66 8.70 -26.58
CA VAL A 217 7.97 8.39 -27.99
C VAL A 217 7.50 6.98 -28.42
N GLY A 218 6.96 6.17 -27.50
CA GLY A 218 6.49 4.80 -27.78
C GLY A 218 5.01 4.58 -27.48
N GLY A 219 4.26 4.09 -28.48
CA GLY A 219 2.89 3.61 -28.34
C GLY A 219 2.75 2.40 -27.41
N ARG A 220 1.53 2.07 -27.00
CA ARG A 220 1.25 0.87 -26.17
C ARG A 220 1.58 -0.40 -26.97
N GLY A 221 2.74 -1.01 -26.72
CA GLY A 221 3.05 -2.34 -27.22
C GLY A 221 1.98 -3.35 -26.81
N LYS A 222 1.67 -4.30 -27.70
CA LYS A 222 0.65 -5.35 -27.46
C LYS A 222 1.04 -6.28 -26.30
N ASP A 223 2.32 -6.35 -25.97
CA ASP A 223 2.85 -7.01 -24.76
C ASP A 223 2.59 -6.16 -23.51
N GLY A 224 1.88 -6.71 -22.52
CA GLY A 224 1.57 -6.07 -21.23
C GLY A 224 2.77 -5.74 -20.30
N ARG A 225 4.00 -5.67 -20.84
CA ARG A 225 5.18 -5.14 -20.13
C ARG A 225 5.14 -3.61 -20.16
N TYR A 226 4.56 -3.03 -19.11
CA TYR A 226 4.54 -1.60 -18.86
C TYR A 226 5.97 -1.01 -18.77
N GLN A 227 6.54 -0.61 -19.90
CA GLN A 227 7.75 0.20 -20.01
C GLN A 227 7.43 1.33 -20.99
N ARG A 228 7.56 2.59 -20.55
CA ARG A 228 7.39 3.75 -21.43
C ARG A 228 8.74 4.20 -21.92
N LEU A 229 8.91 4.24 -23.24
CA LEU A 229 10.02 4.96 -23.87
C LEU A 229 9.68 6.46 -23.82
N VAL A 230 10.59 7.23 -23.24
CA VAL A 230 10.51 8.70 -23.22
C VAL A 230 11.80 9.31 -23.74
N VAL A 231 11.68 10.49 -24.31
CA VAL A 231 12.81 11.32 -24.76
C VAL A 231 12.71 12.63 -24.00
N ALA A 232 13.86 13.17 -23.56
CA ALA A 232 13.90 14.47 -22.91
C ALA A 232 13.93 15.57 -23.97
N GLU A 233 13.16 16.65 -23.78
CA GLU A 233 13.20 17.83 -24.62
C GLU A 233 14.64 18.36 -24.75
N GLY A 234 15.05 18.70 -25.98
CA GLY A 234 16.43 19.08 -26.30
C GLY A 234 17.46 17.93 -26.29
N SER A 235 17.06 16.67 -26.17
CA SER A 235 17.97 15.52 -26.13
C SER A 235 17.50 14.37 -27.01
N ALA A 236 18.37 13.81 -27.86
CA ALA A 236 18.06 12.60 -28.64
C ALA A 236 18.03 11.30 -27.78
N GLU A 237 18.22 11.40 -26.46
CA GLU A 237 18.39 10.26 -25.56
C GLU A 237 17.05 9.57 -25.22
N GLN A 238 16.84 8.36 -25.75
CA GLN A 238 15.74 7.51 -25.34
C GLN A 238 15.97 6.86 -23.96
N MET A 239 15.00 7.01 -23.07
CA MET A 239 14.98 6.48 -21.71
C MET A 239 13.79 5.54 -21.49
N THR A 240 14.02 4.41 -20.83
CA THR A 240 12.96 3.47 -20.46
C THR A 240 12.49 3.74 -19.03
N ILE A 241 11.26 4.24 -18.86
CA ILE A 241 10.60 4.33 -17.55
C ILE A 241 9.92 2.98 -17.26
N PRO A 242 10.27 2.28 -16.15
CA PRO A 242 9.47 1.16 -15.66
C PRO A 242 8.08 1.66 -15.24
N GLY A 243 7.04 1.19 -15.93
CA GLY A 243 5.67 1.51 -15.59
C GLY A 243 5.29 0.89 -14.25
N ARG A 244 4.51 1.63 -13.45
CA ARG A 244 4.02 1.15 -12.14
C ARG A 244 3.19 -0.12 -12.34
N ARG A 245 3.70 -1.28 -11.95
CA ARG A 245 2.90 -2.51 -11.82
C ARG A 245 1.73 -2.20 -10.87
N ARG A 246 0.48 -2.39 -11.33
CA ARG A 246 -0.67 -2.50 -10.41
C ARG A 246 -0.35 -3.63 -9.43
N ALA A 247 -0.50 -3.36 -8.14
CA ALA A 247 -0.03 -4.24 -7.07
C ALA A 247 -0.88 -5.52 -6.96
N GLY A 248 -0.57 -6.52 -7.79
CA GLY A 248 -0.87 -7.92 -7.57
C GLY A 248 0.35 -8.62 -6.98
N THR A 249 0.23 -9.06 -5.72
CA THR A 249 1.03 -10.11 -5.05
C THR A 249 2.36 -10.54 -5.71
N ARG A 250 3.44 -9.80 -5.45
CA ARG A 250 4.83 -10.27 -5.35
C ARG A 250 5.66 -9.21 -4.63
N ARG A 251 6.71 -9.63 -3.90
CA ARG A 251 7.50 -8.80 -2.95
C ARG A 251 7.77 -7.39 -3.50
N HIS A 252 7.40 -6.37 -2.73
CA HIS A 252 7.73 -4.99 -3.08
C HIS A 252 9.25 -4.84 -3.18
N PRO A 253 9.83 -4.34 -4.30
CA PRO A 253 11.18 -3.79 -4.23
C PRO A 253 11.16 -2.68 -3.17
N ALA A 254 12.15 -2.65 -2.28
CA ALA A 254 12.17 -1.64 -1.22
C ALA A 254 12.11 -0.24 -1.85
N LYS A 255 11.06 0.51 -1.52
CA LYS A 255 10.87 1.88 -2.01
C LYS A 255 12.02 2.72 -1.49
N HIS A 256 12.71 3.39 -2.41
CA HIS A 256 13.80 4.31 -2.07
C HIS A 256 13.23 5.50 -1.26
N PRO A 257 13.95 6.01 -0.23
CA PRO A 257 13.48 7.15 0.58
C PRO A 257 12.99 8.36 -0.24
N ASN A 258 13.64 8.61 -1.38
CA ASN A 258 13.37 9.79 -2.20
C ASN A 258 12.25 9.58 -3.26
N ASP A 259 11.64 8.39 -3.33
CA ASP A 259 10.47 8.12 -4.20
C ASP A 259 9.30 9.05 -3.80
N VAL A 260 8.57 9.58 -4.80
CA VAL A 260 7.38 10.43 -4.61
C VAL A 260 6.28 9.73 -3.77
N ASN A 261 6.34 8.40 -3.65
CA ASN A 261 5.40 7.57 -2.90
C ASN A 261 6.07 6.85 -1.71
N TYR A 262 7.24 7.30 -1.26
CA TYR A 262 7.82 6.86 -0.01
C TYR A 262 6.99 7.43 1.15
N ARG A 263 6.67 6.57 2.12
CA ARG A 263 6.20 7.00 3.45
C ARG A 263 7.27 6.52 4.42
N PRO A 264 7.74 7.36 5.36
CA PRO A 264 8.61 6.87 6.43
C PRO A 264 7.92 5.73 7.16
N LYS A 265 8.68 4.68 7.47
CA LYS A 265 8.21 3.58 8.30
C LYS A 265 8.54 3.93 9.75
N ASN A 266 7.53 4.08 10.60
CA ASN A 266 7.75 4.09 12.04
C ASN A 266 8.19 2.69 12.45
N HIS A 267 9.48 2.54 12.75
CA HIS A 267 10.06 1.28 13.20
C HIS A 267 10.04 1.21 14.73
N THR A 268 8.94 0.71 15.28
CA THR A 268 8.94 0.20 16.66
C THR A 268 9.72 -1.11 16.70
N HIS A 269 10.84 -1.14 17.42
CA HIS A 269 11.67 -2.34 17.56
C HIS A 269 10.90 -3.46 18.29
N LYS A 270 10.75 -4.63 17.66
CA LYS A 270 10.49 -5.91 18.34
C LYS A 270 11.39 -7.00 17.73
N ARG A 271 11.97 -7.84 18.60
CA ARG A 271 12.93 -8.90 18.27
C ARG A 271 12.32 -9.98 17.35
N PRO A 272 13.11 -10.64 16.47
CA PRO A 272 12.66 -11.78 15.68
C PRO A 272 12.94 -13.13 16.39
N GLY A 273 12.05 -14.10 16.20
CA GLY A 273 12.23 -15.50 16.60
C GLY A 273 12.19 -16.45 15.40
N VAL A 274 13.28 -17.21 15.26
CA VAL A 274 13.53 -18.55 14.64
C VAL A 274 12.68 -19.07 13.46
N SER A 275 13.41 -19.70 12.52
CA SER A 275 13.01 -20.26 11.22
C SER A 275 12.28 -21.61 11.23
N SER A 276 11.60 -21.97 10.12
CA SER A 276 11.80 -23.29 9.48
C SER A 276 11.50 -23.36 7.95
N THR A 277 12.44 -24.04 7.29
CA THR A 277 12.51 -24.84 6.05
C THR A 277 11.46 -24.82 4.89
N THR A 278 12.03 -24.81 3.68
CA THR A 278 11.53 -25.20 2.32
C THR A 278 11.36 -26.72 2.15
N PRO A 279 10.86 -27.32 1.02
CA PRO A 279 10.81 -26.89 -0.41
C PRO A 279 9.40 -26.99 -1.06
N SER A 280 9.12 -27.11 -2.38
CA SER A 280 9.91 -27.42 -3.60
C SER A 280 9.35 -26.82 -4.94
N THR A 281 9.37 -27.59 -6.03
CA THR A 281 9.13 -27.29 -7.47
C THR A 281 8.67 -28.61 -8.17
N PRO A 282 8.43 -28.73 -9.51
CA PRO A 282 8.20 -27.75 -10.61
C PRO A 282 6.86 -28.00 -11.39
N ALA A 283 6.18 -26.99 -11.97
CA ALA A 283 6.27 -26.46 -13.36
C ALA A 283 6.07 -27.46 -14.54
N PHE A 284 5.07 -27.22 -15.42
CA PHE A 284 5.09 -27.46 -16.88
C PHE A 284 3.96 -26.68 -17.62
N TYR A 285 4.31 -26.01 -18.74
CA TYR A 285 3.66 -25.92 -20.09
C TYR A 285 2.11 -26.08 -20.26
N ARG A 286 1.40 -25.49 -21.24
CA ARG A 286 1.68 -24.61 -22.41
C ARG A 286 0.37 -23.86 -22.85
N SER A 287 0.44 -23.03 -23.90
CA SER A 287 -0.63 -22.58 -24.84
C SER A 287 -2.10 -23.05 -24.63
N GLY A 288 -3.16 -22.24 -24.75
CA GLY A 288 -3.35 -20.97 -25.46
C GLY A 288 -4.11 -21.16 -26.79
N ILE A 289 -5.34 -20.64 -26.90
CA ILE A 289 -6.15 -20.38 -28.13
C ILE A 289 -7.39 -19.53 -27.73
N PRO A 290 -8.00 -18.73 -28.64
CA PRO A 290 -8.61 -17.44 -28.23
C PRO A 290 -10.14 -17.42 -28.07
N SER A 291 -10.62 -16.29 -27.53
CA SER A 291 -12.03 -15.94 -27.37
C SER A 291 -12.79 -15.92 -28.70
N THR A 292 -13.95 -16.56 -28.76
CA THR A 292 -15.03 -16.18 -29.67
C THR A 292 -15.76 -14.94 -29.12
N ALA A 293 -16.41 -14.19 -30.00
CA ALA A 293 -17.04 -12.92 -29.70
C ALA A 293 -18.56 -13.07 -29.46
N ALA A 294 -19.10 -12.21 -28.59
CA ALA A 294 -20.53 -11.90 -28.55
C ALA A 294 -20.70 -10.42 -28.17
N THR A 295 -20.88 -9.58 -29.19
CA THR A 295 -21.34 -8.19 -29.05
C THR A 295 -22.76 -8.17 -28.49
N GLN A 296 -23.07 -7.30 -27.52
CA GLN A 296 -24.40 -6.67 -27.36
C GLN A 296 -24.33 -5.45 -26.38
N PRO A 297 -25.34 -4.57 -26.31
CA PRO A 297 -25.11 -3.12 -26.31
C PRO A 297 -25.16 -2.40 -24.95
N ARG A 298 -24.72 -1.13 -24.97
CA ARG A 298 -24.73 -0.23 -23.81
C ARG A 298 -26.16 0.08 -23.37
N ARG A 299 -26.43 -0.02 -22.06
CA ARG A 299 -27.39 0.85 -21.37
C ARG A 299 -26.64 1.96 -20.61
N PRO A 300 -27.22 3.16 -20.45
CA PRO A 300 -26.62 4.24 -19.67
C PRO A 300 -26.94 4.06 -18.19
N THR A 301 -25.93 4.09 -17.32
CA THR A 301 -26.13 4.34 -15.88
C THR A 301 -25.23 5.49 -15.43
N THR A 302 -25.88 6.63 -15.22
CA THR A 302 -25.40 7.72 -14.37
C THR A 302 -25.18 7.18 -12.96
N HIS A 303 -23.94 7.19 -12.48
CA HIS A 303 -23.63 7.00 -11.06
C HIS A 303 -22.84 8.20 -10.53
N PRO A 304 -23.15 8.71 -9.32
CA PRO A 304 -22.37 9.78 -8.70
C PRO A 304 -20.90 9.40 -8.53
N ARG A 305 -20.01 10.39 -8.57
CA ARG A 305 -18.58 10.18 -8.32
C ARG A 305 -18.31 9.90 -6.84
N LEU A 306 -18.47 8.65 -6.42
CA LEU A 306 -18.00 8.12 -5.13
C LEU A 306 -16.59 8.65 -4.82
N THR A 307 -16.42 9.24 -3.64
CA THR A 307 -15.21 9.89 -3.16
C THR A 307 -14.12 8.86 -2.83
N GLN A 308 -12.91 9.34 -2.50
CA GLN A 308 -11.79 8.44 -2.20
C GLN A 308 -12.03 7.62 -0.92
N PHE A 309 -12.83 8.13 0.02
CA PHE A 309 -13.21 7.44 1.25
C PHE A 309 -14.20 6.32 0.98
N ASP A 310 -15.28 6.61 0.26
CA ASP A 310 -16.35 5.64 -0.06
C ASP A 310 -15.78 4.47 -0.90
N ARG A 311 -14.86 4.75 -1.84
CA ARG A 311 -14.11 3.72 -2.58
C ARG A 311 -13.20 2.86 -1.70
N LYS A 312 -12.79 3.34 -0.53
CA LYS A 312 -12.01 2.57 0.46
C LYS A 312 -12.94 1.68 1.28
N LEU A 313 -14.09 2.22 1.73
CA LEU A 313 -15.12 1.49 2.46
C LEU A 313 -15.76 0.37 1.62
N GLN A 314 -16.12 0.65 0.36
CA GLN A 314 -16.65 -0.34 -0.58
C GLN A 314 -15.64 -1.49 -0.82
N ARG A 315 -14.35 -1.18 -0.94
CA ARG A 315 -13.27 -2.19 -1.03
C ARG A 315 -13.06 -2.98 0.26
N GLN A 316 -13.44 -2.43 1.41
CA GLN A 316 -13.40 -3.11 2.69
C GLN A 316 -14.56 -4.11 2.76
N ARG A 317 -15.80 -3.67 2.48
CA ARG A 317 -16.99 -4.53 2.33
C ARG A 317 -16.78 -5.65 1.29
N GLU A 318 -16.22 -5.37 0.11
CA GLU A 318 -15.85 -6.41 -0.87
C GLU A 318 -14.83 -7.43 -0.34
N ARG A 319 -13.82 -6.98 0.43
CA ARG A 319 -12.80 -7.88 1.01
C ARG A 319 -13.39 -8.78 2.08
N GLU A 320 -14.33 -8.27 2.85
CA GLU A 320 -15.10 -8.97 3.87
C GLU A 320 -15.99 -10.05 3.26
N LEU A 321 -16.78 -9.68 2.24
CA LEU A 321 -17.63 -10.62 1.49
C LEU A 321 -16.78 -11.74 0.85
N ARG A 322 -15.62 -11.40 0.26
CA ARG A 322 -14.66 -12.40 -0.25
C ARG A 322 -14.02 -13.26 0.84
N ARG A 323 -13.91 -12.78 2.10
CA ARG A 323 -13.47 -13.60 3.25
C ARG A 323 -14.57 -14.57 3.68
N GLN A 324 -15.82 -14.12 3.74
CA GLN A 324 -16.99 -14.95 4.06
C GLN A 324 -17.22 -16.04 2.99
N LEU A 325 -17.17 -15.71 1.70
CA LEU A 325 -17.25 -16.70 0.61
C LEU A 325 -16.17 -17.79 0.74
N ARG A 326 -14.90 -17.41 0.97
CA ARG A 326 -13.81 -18.37 1.26
C ARG A 326 -13.96 -19.12 2.58
N ARG A 327 -14.82 -18.68 3.51
CA ARG A 327 -15.16 -19.44 4.73
C ARG A 327 -16.24 -20.47 4.41
N LYS A 328 -17.29 -20.09 3.67
CA LYS A 328 -18.36 -20.98 3.19
C LYS A 328 -17.80 -22.10 2.31
N GLU A 329 -16.95 -21.76 1.33
CA GLU A 329 -16.29 -22.75 0.45
C GLU A 329 -15.40 -23.75 1.22
N ARG A 330 -14.72 -23.29 2.29
CA ARG A 330 -13.93 -24.19 3.15
C ARG A 330 -14.79 -25.10 4.03
N LEU A 331 -15.93 -24.61 4.51
CA LEU A 331 -16.92 -25.43 5.22
C LEU A 331 -17.53 -26.48 4.30
N GLU A 332 -17.89 -26.12 3.06
CA GLU A 332 -18.44 -27.03 2.07
C GLU A 332 -17.43 -28.13 1.65
N ARG A 333 -16.16 -27.76 1.44
CA ARG A 333 -15.08 -28.74 1.22
C ARG A 333 -14.89 -29.68 2.42
N ARG A 334 -15.04 -29.18 3.66
CA ARG A 334 -14.98 -30.00 4.88
C ARG A 334 -16.19 -30.93 5.00
N HIS A 335 -17.39 -30.47 4.61
CA HIS A 335 -18.60 -31.30 4.56
C HIS A 335 -18.45 -32.45 3.56
N LYS A 336 -18.06 -32.16 2.32
CA LYS A 336 -17.80 -33.18 1.27
C LYS A 336 -16.69 -34.17 1.67
N MET A 337 -15.70 -33.74 2.46
CA MET A 337 -14.68 -34.64 3.01
C MET A 337 -15.21 -35.54 4.14
N LEU A 338 -16.10 -35.03 5.00
CA LEU A 338 -16.78 -35.83 6.03
C LEU A 338 -17.73 -36.86 5.42
N GLU A 339 -18.54 -36.45 4.46
CA GLU A 339 -19.42 -37.30 3.66
C GLU A 339 -18.64 -38.44 2.98
N LYS A 340 -17.52 -38.13 2.32
CA LYS A 340 -16.65 -39.14 1.71
C LYS A 340 -15.99 -40.08 2.74
N ARG A 341 -15.71 -39.62 3.97
CA ARG A 341 -15.22 -40.46 5.07
C ARG A 341 -16.31 -41.38 5.64
N LEU A 342 -17.54 -40.92 5.73
CA LEU A 342 -18.68 -41.74 6.16
C LEU A 342 -18.94 -42.88 5.15
N LEU A 343 -18.89 -42.57 3.86
CA LEU A 343 -18.98 -43.59 2.80
C LEU A 343 -17.81 -44.59 2.82
N SER A 344 -16.59 -44.16 3.14
CA SER A 344 -15.43 -45.06 3.34
C SER A 344 -15.65 -46.01 4.52
N LYS A 345 -16.07 -45.47 5.68
CA LYS A 345 -16.37 -46.28 6.86
C LYS A 345 -17.47 -47.31 6.61
N ALA A 346 -18.55 -46.93 5.94
CA ALA A 346 -19.63 -47.87 5.58
C ALA A 346 -19.18 -48.98 4.61
N ALA A 347 -18.12 -48.74 3.81
CA ALA A 347 -17.50 -49.77 2.97
C ALA A 347 -16.55 -50.67 3.78
N GLU A 348 -15.78 -50.09 4.72
CA GLU A 348 -14.92 -50.82 5.66
C GLU A 348 -15.72 -51.73 6.59
N GLU A 349 -16.87 -51.28 7.10
CA GLU A 349 -17.79 -52.08 7.93
C GLU A 349 -18.33 -53.30 7.18
N LYS A 350 -18.76 -53.14 5.92
CA LYS A 350 -19.18 -54.27 5.06
C LYS A 350 -18.06 -55.26 4.77
N HIS A 351 -16.84 -54.77 4.58
CA HIS A 351 -15.66 -55.63 4.42
C HIS A 351 -15.32 -56.37 5.73
N HIS A 352 -15.60 -55.77 6.89
CA HIS A 352 -15.41 -56.39 8.19
C HIS A 352 -16.48 -57.45 8.51
N GLU A 353 -17.74 -57.25 8.12
CA GLU A 353 -18.79 -58.28 8.15
C GLU A 353 -18.43 -59.49 7.27
N GLN A 354 -17.90 -59.26 6.06
CA GLN A 354 -17.41 -60.34 5.20
C GLN A 354 -16.23 -61.12 5.82
N LEU A 355 -15.32 -60.43 6.51
CA LEU A 355 -14.22 -61.08 7.25
C LEU A 355 -14.72 -61.90 8.45
N GLN A 356 -15.74 -61.44 9.17
CA GLN A 356 -16.35 -62.21 10.26
C GLN A 356 -17.09 -63.46 9.75
N GLN A 357 -17.74 -63.39 8.59
CA GLN A 357 -18.29 -64.58 7.92
C GLN A 357 -17.20 -65.57 7.49
N HIS A 358 -15.96 -65.11 7.27
CA HIS A 358 -14.84 -65.95 6.88
C HIS A 358 -14.09 -66.60 8.06
N GLN A 359 -14.36 -66.20 9.31
CA GLN A 359 -13.72 -66.74 10.52
C GLN A 359 -14.52 -67.84 11.23
N GLN A 360 -15.68 -68.26 10.71
CA GLN A 360 -16.52 -69.32 11.30
C GLN A 360 -16.31 -70.72 10.71
N GLN A 361 -15.18 -70.99 10.03
CA GLN A 361 -14.88 -72.32 9.47
C GLN A 361 -13.43 -72.77 9.77
N SER A 362 -13.27 -73.47 10.90
CA SER A 362 -12.12 -74.35 11.18
C SER A 362 -12.52 -75.49 12.14
N GLU A 363 -12.26 -76.72 11.69
CA GLU A 363 -12.57 -78.08 12.22
C GLU A 363 -11.87 -78.45 13.57
N PRO A 364 -12.09 -79.63 14.24
CA PRO A 364 -12.56 -80.92 13.67
C PRO A 364 -13.46 -81.88 14.51
N ASP A 365 -13.82 -82.96 13.79
CA ASP A 365 -14.34 -84.31 14.10
C ASP A 365 -14.58 -84.87 15.53
N ALA A 366 -15.47 -85.87 15.57
CA ALA A 366 -15.97 -86.58 16.74
C ALA A 366 -15.73 -88.11 16.69
N LEU A 367 -15.78 -88.80 17.85
CA LEU A 367 -16.05 -90.25 18.11
C LEU A 367 -15.69 -90.53 19.61
N ARG A 368 -16.33 -91.35 20.47
CA ARG A 368 -17.58 -92.18 20.55
C ARG A 368 -18.19 -91.94 21.97
N GLN A 369 -19.19 -92.65 22.54
CA GLN A 369 -20.02 -93.82 22.18
C GLN A 369 -21.40 -93.74 22.90
N ARG A 370 -22.35 -94.63 22.56
CA ARG A 370 -23.72 -94.64 23.13
C ARG A 370 -23.89 -95.75 24.18
N ASN A 371 -24.00 -95.37 25.46
CA ASN A 371 -24.61 -96.13 26.60
C ASN A 371 -24.61 -95.26 27.89
N MET A 372 -24.97 -93.98 27.76
CA MET A 372 -25.04 -92.97 28.84
C MET A 372 -26.29 -92.08 28.75
N GLU A 373 -27.24 -92.40 27.85
CA GLU A 373 -28.23 -91.42 27.36
C GLU A 373 -29.39 -91.10 28.33
N GLU A 374 -29.63 -91.90 29.38
CA GLU A 374 -30.65 -91.60 30.41
C GLU A 374 -30.12 -90.69 31.53
N GLN A 375 -28.97 -91.00 32.15
CA GLN A 375 -28.36 -90.11 33.16
C GLN A 375 -27.99 -88.74 32.56
N GLN A 376 -27.41 -88.73 31.35
CA GLN A 376 -27.06 -87.48 30.68
C GLN A 376 -28.27 -86.66 30.21
N ARG A 377 -29.52 -87.17 30.21
CA ARG A 377 -30.69 -86.34 29.91
C ARG A 377 -31.02 -85.44 31.09
N GLN A 378 -31.08 -86.01 32.30
CA GLN A 378 -31.33 -85.25 33.53
C GLN A 378 -30.19 -84.25 33.82
N GLU A 379 -28.93 -84.64 33.59
CA GLU A 379 -27.80 -83.71 33.70
C GLU A 379 -27.83 -82.60 32.64
N ARG A 380 -28.23 -82.90 31.39
CA ARG A 380 -28.38 -81.86 30.34
C ARG A 380 -29.52 -80.89 30.64
N GLU A 381 -30.66 -81.38 31.11
CA GLU A 381 -31.80 -80.52 31.50
C GLU A 381 -31.45 -79.64 32.70
N HIS A 382 -30.78 -80.18 33.72
CA HIS A 382 -30.28 -79.40 34.85
C HIS A 382 -29.19 -78.38 34.43
N HIS A 383 -28.29 -78.77 33.53
CA HIS A 383 -27.27 -77.86 32.97
C HIS A 383 -27.88 -76.76 32.09
N GLU A 384 -28.91 -77.06 31.30
CA GLU A 384 -29.67 -76.05 30.55
C GLU A 384 -30.39 -75.08 31.48
N GLN A 385 -31.00 -75.55 32.57
CA GLN A 385 -31.61 -74.68 33.58
C GLN A 385 -30.56 -73.79 34.26
N GLN A 386 -29.39 -74.32 34.61
CA GLN A 386 -28.28 -73.52 35.14
C GLN A 386 -27.78 -72.49 34.11
N LEU A 387 -27.64 -72.86 32.84
CA LEU A 387 -27.28 -71.95 31.75
C LEU A 387 -28.35 -70.87 31.50
N GLN A 388 -29.64 -71.17 31.67
CA GLN A 388 -30.72 -70.19 31.59
C GLN A 388 -30.61 -69.17 32.73
N VAL A 389 -30.42 -69.63 33.97
CA VAL A 389 -30.22 -68.76 35.15
C VAL A 389 -28.94 -67.94 35.03
N GLU A 390 -27.85 -68.52 34.53
CA GLU A 390 -26.61 -67.78 34.28
C GLU A 390 -26.77 -66.73 33.17
N LYS A 391 -27.48 -67.05 32.08
CA LYS A 391 -27.84 -66.08 31.02
C LYS A 391 -28.70 -64.94 31.56
N GLN A 392 -29.67 -65.22 32.44
CA GLN A 392 -30.46 -64.17 33.10
C GLN A 392 -29.60 -63.29 34.02
N ARG A 393 -28.74 -63.89 34.86
CA ARG A 393 -27.78 -63.14 35.69
C ARG A 393 -26.81 -62.30 34.85
N ARG A 394 -26.31 -62.83 33.72
CA ARG A 394 -25.47 -62.07 32.79
C ARG A 394 -26.23 -60.89 32.17
N LYS A 395 -27.50 -61.07 31.76
CA LYS A 395 -28.35 -59.96 31.27
C LYS A 395 -28.57 -58.88 32.34
N GLN A 396 -29.01 -59.26 33.54
CA GLN A 396 -29.22 -58.32 34.65
C GLN A 396 -27.93 -57.56 35.01
N LYS A 397 -26.79 -58.25 35.08
CA LYS A 397 -25.48 -57.62 35.31
C LYS A 397 -25.09 -56.67 34.18
N GLN A 398 -25.43 -56.98 32.94
CA GLN A 398 -25.17 -56.14 31.77
C GLN A 398 -26.11 -54.92 31.70
N GLU A 399 -27.35 -55.03 32.19
CA GLU A 399 -28.29 -53.91 32.35
C GLU A 399 -27.83 -52.98 33.49
N GLN A 400 -27.45 -53.53 34.65
CA GLN A 400 -26.86 -52.74 35.74
C GLN A 400 -25.58 -52.00 35.30
N LEU A 401 -24.71 -52.64 34.51
CA LEU A 401 -23.53 -51.97 33.97
C LEU A 401 -23.90 -50.80 33.06
N ARG A 402 -24.94 -50.96 32.22
CA ARG A 402 -25.44 -49.90 31.32
C ARG A 402 -26.07 -48.74 32.09
N GLU A 403 -26.77 -48.99 33.20
CA GLU A 403 -27.29 -47.93 34.06
C GLU A 403 -26.16 -47.19 34.79
N GLN A 404 -25.16 -47.90 35.31
CA GLN A 404 -23.98 -47.28 35.92
C GLN A 404 -23.20 -46.43 34.90
N GLU A 405 -22.96 -46.94 33.69
CA GLU A 405 -22.36 -46.14 32.61
C GLU A 405 -23.20 -44.92 32.24
N LYS A 406 -24.54 -45.02 32.25
CA LYS A 406 -25.43 -43.90 31.95
C LYS A 406 -25.36 -42.82 33.05
N GLN A 407 -25.32 -43.22 34.31
CA GLN A 407 -25.15 -42.31 35.45
C GLN A 407 -23.77 -41.63 35.43
N GLN A 408 -22.69 -42.38 35.15
CA GLN A 408 -21.35 -41.82 34.99
C GLN A 408 -21.31 -40.78 33.86
N ARG A 409 -21.85 -41.10 32.68
CA ARG A 409 -21.92 -40.15 31.55
C ARG A 409 -22.72 -38.88 31.89
N GLN A 410 -23.77 -38.99 32.70
CA GLN A 410 -24.53 -37.82 33.16
C GLN A 410 -23.71 -36.95 34.13
N GLN A 411 -23.02 -37.57 35.11
CA GLN A 411 -22.14 -36.85 36.03
C GLN A 411 -20.95 -36.20 35.31
N GLU A 412 -20.37 -36.87 34.32
CA GLU A 412 -19.32 -36.31 33.46
C GLU A 412 -19.82 -35.09 32.66
N GLN A 413 -21.03 -35.18 32.06
CA GLN A 413 -21.63 -34.05 31.34
C GLN A 413 -21.94 -32.86 32.24
N GLU A 414 -22.45 -33.10 33.45
CA GLU A 414 -22.77 -32.05 34.42
C GLU A 414 -21.50 -31.35 34.93
N HIS A 415 -20.45 -32.11 35.23
CA HIS A 415 -19.14 -31.58 35.61
C HIS A 415 -18.43 -30.84 34.44
N GLU A 416 -18.55 -31.31 33.19
CA GLU A 416 -18.07 -30.56 32.03
C GLU A 416 -18.82 -29.24 31.83
N LEU A 417 -20.14 -29.22 32.03
CA LEU A 417 -20.96 -28.02 31.93
C LEU A 417 -20.58 -26.99 33.01
N GLU A 418 -20.43 -27.43 34.27
CA GLU A 418 -20.01 -26.57 35.39
C GLU A 418 -18.60 -26.00 35.16
N LYS A 419 -17.69 -26.81 34.60
CA LYS A 419 -16.34 -26.37 34.20
C LYS A 419 -16.37 -25.34 33.07
N GLN A 420 -17.25 -25.50 32.07
CA GLN A 420 -17.44 -24.50 31.00
C GLN A 420 -18.02 -23.19 31.56
N GLN A 421 -18.97 -23.25 32.50
CA GLN A 421 -19.52 -22.05 33.16
C GLN A 421 -18.44 -21.30 33.93
N ARG A 422 -17.65 -21.99 34.78
CA ARG A 422 -16.52 -21.39 35.51
C ARG A 422 -15.49 -20.75 34.57
N GLN A 423 -15.19 -21.38 33.43
CA GLN A 423 -14.29 -20.80 32.42
C GLN A 423 -14.86 -19.53 31.78
N GLN A 424 -16.15 -19.51 31.41
CA GLN A 424 -16.79 -18.30 30.86
C GLN A 424 -16.93 -17.18 31.89
N GLU A 425 -17.00 -17.49 33.18
CA GLU A 425 -17.05 -16.50 34.25
C GLU A 425 -15.66 -15.86 34.46
N GLN A 426 -14.60 -16.68 34.56
CA GLN A 426 -13.22 -16.20 34.61
C GLN A 426 -12.83 -15.37 33.37
N GLU A 427 -13.26 -15.77 32.17
CA GLU A 427 -13.01 -15.00 30.94
C GLU A 427 -13.71 -13.63 30.99
N ARG A 428 -14.95 -13.57 31.51
CA ARG A 428 -15.69 -12.31 31.70
C ARG A 428 -15.08 -11.40 32.76
N GLU A 429 -14.53 -11.95 33.84
CA GLU A 429 -13.80 -11.16 34.85
C GLU A 429 -12.49 -10.61 34.29
N LEU A 430 -11.71 -11.43 33.57
CA LEU A 430 -10.48 -11.00 32.92
C LEU A 430 -10.74 -9.88 31.90
N GLU A 431 -11.82 -9.99 31.10
CA GLU A 431 -12.21 -8.97 30.12
C GLU A 431 -12.69 -7.67 30.79
N LYS A 432 -13.31 -7.74 31.98
CA LYS A 432 -13.61 -6.55 32.80
C LYS A 432 -12.34 -5.89 33.32
N GLN A 433 -11.40 -6.65 33.87
CA GLN A 433 -10.11 -6.13 34.37
C GLN A 433 -9.30 -5.47 33.25
N GLN A 434 -9.26 -6.09 32.06
CA GLN A 434 -8.59 -5.51 30.88
C GLN A 434 -9.23 -4.17 30.48
N ARG A 435 -10.56 -4.10 30.37
CA ARG A 435 -11.26 -2.84 30.07
C ARG A 435 -10.99 -1.74 31.11
N GLN A 436 -10.90 -2.10 32.38
CA GLN A 436 -10.59 -1.15 33.44
C GLN A 436 -9.15 -0.63 33.35
N GLN A 437 -8.16 -1.51 33.11
CA GLN A 437 -6.76 -1.11 32.88
C GLN A 437 -6.60 -0.26 31.61
N GLU A 438 -7.36 -0.55 30.55
CA GLU A 438 -7.39 0.29 29.34
C GLU A 438 -7.93 1.69 29.64
N GLN A 439 -9.03 1.82 30.38
CA GLN A 439 -9.60 3.12 30.78
C GLN A 439 -8.66 3.91 31.70
N GLU A 440 -8.05 3.28 32.70
CA GLU A 440 -7.06 3.92 33.57
C GLU A 440 -5.83 4.38 32.77
N GLY A 441 -5.34 3.55 31.84
CA GLY A 441 -4.26 3.89 30.92
C GLY A 441 -4.60 5.03 29.96
N GLU A 442 -5.85 5.14 29.48
CA GLU A 442 -6.31 6.28 28.69
C GLU A 442 -6.39 7.57 29.53
N GLN A 443 -6.91 7.50 30.77
CA GLN A 443 -6.95 8.63 31.68
C GLN A 443 -5.54 9.14 32.05
N GLU A 444 -4.58 8.25 32.32
CA GLU A 444 -3.18 8.66 32.53
C GLU A 444 -2.60 9.36 31.30
N ARG A 445 -2.87 8.85 30.09
CA ARG A 445 -2.34 9.45 28.85
C ARG A 445 -2.98 10.81 28.57
N LEU A 446 -4.23 11.01 28.94
CA LEU A 446 -4.88 12.34 28.89
C LEU A 446 -4.26 13.30 29.90
N LYS A 447 -4.03 12.89 31.15
CA LYS A 447 -3.36 13.70 32.18
C LYS A 447 -1.93 14.09 31.76
N ARG A 448 -1.15 13.14 31.23
CA ARG A 448 0.22 13.41 30.72
C ARG A 448 0.20 14.44 29.59
N LYS A 449 -0.73 14.33 28.63
CA LYS A 449 -0.91 15.32 27.56
C LYS A 449 -1.26 16.71 28.10
N GLN A 450 -2.17 16.81 29.07
CA GLN A 450 -2.52 18.10 29.69
C GLN A 450 -1.31 18.77 30.32
N VAL A 451 -0.46 18.01 31.02
CA VAL A 451 0.81 18.53 31.60
C VAL A 451 1.84 18.90 30.52
N GLU A 452 1.92 18.15 29.42
CA GLU A 452 2.76 18.50 28.26
C GLU A 452 2.28 19.77 27.55
N ASP A 453 0.99 19.90 27.30
CA ASP A 453 0.35 21.07 26.68
C ASP A 453 0.49 22.32 27.57
N GLU A 454 0.37 22.18 28.90
CA GLU A 454 0.57 23.26 29.87
C GLU A 454 2.04 23.71 29.90
N ARG A 455 3.00 22.77 29.93
CA ARG A 455 4.43 23.09 29.78
C ARG A 455 4.75 23.81 28.48
N GLN A 456 4.13 23.40 27.37
CA GLN A 456 4.34 24.05 26.08
C GLN A 456 3.79 25.48 26.06
N ARG A 457 2.63 25.74 26.68
CA ARG A 457 2.08 27.10 26.83
C ARG A 457 3.02 28.03 27.59
N VAL A 458 3.59 27.57 28.71
CA VAL A 458 4.57 28.35 29.48
C VAL A 458 5.78 28.71 28.62
N ILE A 459 6.34 27.75 27.87
CA ILE A 459 7.47 27.99 26.95
C ILE A 459 7.08 28.99 25.83
N ASP A 460 5.89 28.87 25.26
CA ASP A 460 5.41 29.73 24.18
C ASP A 460 5.14 31.18 24.65
N ASP A 461 4.66 31.35 25.88
CA ASP A 461 4.43 32.64 26.52
C ASP A 461 5.75 33.30 26.98
N GLU A 462 6.69 32.55 27.58
CA GLU A 462 8.07 33.03 27.83
C GLU A 462 8.74 33.48 26.51
N ALA A 463 8.62 32.68 25.44
CA ALA A 463 9.12 33.05 24.12
C ALA A 463 8.41 34.28 23.55
N ARG A 464 7.14 34.56 23.91
CA ARG A 464 6.42 35.78 23.52
C ARG A 464 6.99 36.99 24.27
N GLN A 465 7.13 36.92 25.59
CA GLN A 465 7.75 37.97 26.40
C GLN A 465 9.17 38.30 25.91
N MET A 466 9.99 37.27 25.63
CA MET A 466 11.35 37.43 25.07
C MET A 466 11.38 38.03 23.65
N ARG A 467 10.26 38.02 22.90
CA ARG A 467 10.14 38.73 21.60
C ARG A 467 9.73 40.18 21.83
N GLU A 468 8.76 40.42 22.70
CA GLU A 468 8.27 41.76 23.05
C GLU A 468 9.37 42.61 23.71
N GLU A 469 10.17 42.04 24.61
CA GLU A 469 11.31 42.74 25.22
C GLU A 469 12.39 43.10 24.19
N ARG A 470 12.68 42.22 23.23
CA ARG A 470 13.61 42.52 22.13
C ARG A 470 13.10 43.66 21.24
N LEU A 471 11.82 43.66 20.89
CA LEU A 471 11.19 44.74 20.14
C LEU A 471 11.19 46.06 20.94
N ARG A 472 11.00 46.01 22.26
CA ARG A 472 11.09 47.21 23.12
C ARG A 472 12.51 47.77 23.14
N LYS A 473 13.52 46.92 23.39
CA LYS A 473 14.95 47.30 23.35
C LYS A 473 15.44 47.78 21.98
N GLN A 474 14.80 47.36 20.90
CA GLN A 474 15.07 47.88 19.56
C GLN A 474 14.51 49.31 19.42
N ARG A 475 13.24 49.53 19.76
CA ARG A 475 12.59 50.86 19.73
C ARG A 475 13.28 51.87 20.65
N GLU A 476 13.77 51.42 21.81
CA GLU A 476 14.57 52.24 22.74
C GLU A 476 15.86 52.74 22.06
N ARG A 477 16.61 51.87 21.36
CA ARG A 477 17.82 52.26 20.61
C ARG A 477 17.50 53.17 19.44
N GLU A 478 16.48 52.86 18.64
CA GLU A 478 16.06 53.70 17.51
C GLU A 478 15.66 55.11 17.99
N ALA A 479 15.05 55.23 19.17
CA ALA A 479 14.74 56.51 19.79
C ALA A 479 15.99 57.25 20.34
N GLU A 480 16.99 56.53 20.88
CA GLU A 480 18.27 57.12 21.30
C GLU A 480 19.09 57.60 20.09
N GLU A 481 19.24 56.78 19.05
CA GLU A 481 19.90 57.16 17.79
C GLU A 481 19.24 58.39 17.15
N ARG A 482 17.90 58.46 17.20
CA ARG A 482 17.16 59.64 16.73
C ARG A 482 17.49 60.89 17.56
N LYS A 483 17.52 60.79 18.90
CA LYS A 483 17.92 61.92 19.77
C LYS A 483 19.35 62.38 19.50
N VAL A 484 20.29 61.45 19.35
CA VAL A 484 21.70 61.76 19.02
C VAL A 484 21.79 62.46 17.67
N ARG A 485 21.04 62.02 16.65
CA ARG A 485 21.00 62.67 15.34
C ARG A 485 20.40 64.09 15.40
N GLU A 486 19.31 64.27 16.14
CA GLU A 486 18.69 65.59 16.39
C GLU A 486 19.65 66.53 17.15
N GLU A 487 20.42 66.02 18.12
CA GLU A 487 21.43 66.81 18.84
C GLU A 487 22.64 67.16 17.95
N GLN A 488 23.10 66.24 17.09
CA GLN A 488 24.15 66.50 16.10
C GLN A 488 23.75 67.59 15.12
N LEU A 489 22.53 67.52 14.56
CA LEU A 489 21.96 68.55 13.70
C LEU A 489 21.88 69.91 14.42
N ARG A 490 21.50 69.92 15.70
CA ARG A 490 21.48 71.15 16.52
C ARG A 490 22.88 71.73 16.73
N LYS A 491 23.92 70.90 16.94
CA LYS A 491 25.31 71.34 17.09
C LYS A 491 25.87 71.90 15.79
N GLN A 492 25.68 71.18 14.67
CA GLN A 492 26.09 71.66 13.34
C GLN A 492 25.45 73.00 12.99
N LYS A 493 24.16 73.19 13.31
CA LYS A 493 23.49 74.47 13.12
C LYS A 493 24.11 75.59 13.98
N ALA A 494 24.36 75.33 15.26
CA ALA A 494 24.96 76.33 16.15
C ALA A 494 26.41 76.71 15.74
N GLU A 495 27.19 75.76 15.22
CA GLU A 495 28.52 76.00 14.67
C GLU A 495 28.46 76.86 13.40
N GLN A 496 27.52 76.57 12.49
CA GLN A 496 27.27 77.39 11.30
C GLN A 496 26.83 78.81 11.68
N ASP A 497 25.90 78.96 12.63
CA ASP A 497 25.44 80.26 13.13
C ASP A 497 26.61 81.07 13.75
N GLU A 498 27.60 80.42 14.39
CA GLU A 498 28.80 81.10 14.91
C GLU A 498 29.78 81.52 13.79
N ILE A 499 30.00 80.66 12.80
CA ILE A 499 30.81 80.98 11.61
C ILE A 499 30.21 82.19 10.88
N ASP A 500 28.89 82.20 10.68
CA ASP A 500 28.19 83.31 10.03
C ASP A 500 28.29 84.62 10.82
N ARG A 501 28.29 84.56 12.17
CA ARG A 501 28.54 85.72 13.04
C ARG A 501 29.96 86.25 12.89
N ARG A 502 30.99 85.39 12.95
CA ARG A 502 32.40 85.79 12.75
C ARG A 502 32.62 86.40 11.36
N ASN A 503 32.00 85.84 10.33
CA ASN A 503 32.02 86.38 8.97
C ASN A 503 31.33 87.75 8.90
N ALA A 504 30.25 87.99 9.64
CA ALA A 504 29.60 89.30 9.73
C ALA A 504 30.49 90.34 10.45
N GLU A 505 31.13 89.97 11.55
CA GLU A 505 32.10 90.80 12.28
C GLU A 505 33.28 91.20 11.39
N GLN A 506 33.83 90.26 10.61
CA GLN A 506 34.90 90.53 9.64
C GLN A 506 34.47 91.47 8.50
N ARG A 507 33.23 91.32 7.98
CA ARG A 507 32.69 92.25 6.97
C ARG A 507 32.61 93.68 7.54
N LEU A 508 32.09 93.84 8.75
CA LEU A 508 31.97 95.13 9.42
C LEU A 508 33.35 95.79 9.66
N ALA A 509 34.34 95.01 10.09
CA ALA A 509 35.70 95.48 10.33
C ALA A 509 36.41 95.92 9.03
N ASN A 510 36.25 95.15 7.94
CA ASN A 510 36.77 95.53 6.62
C ASN A 510 36.08 96.78 6.07
N GLU A 511 34.76 96.93 6.25
CA GLU A 511 34.04 98.15 5.86
C GLU A 511 34.54 99.38 6.64
N LYS A 512 34.77 99.24 7.95
CA LYS A 512 35.34 100.31 8.78
C LYS A 512 36.75 100.71 8.31
N ARG A 513 37.63 99.74 8.01
CA ARG A 513 38.97 100.01 7.47
C ARG A 513 38.91 100.78 6.15
N LEU A 514 38.04 100.38 5.23
CA LEU A 514 37.83 101.06 3.95
C LEU A 514 37.33 102.50 4.13
N ARG A 515 36.46 102.76 5.13
CA ARG A 515 36.02 104.13 5.48
C ARG A 515 37.17 104.97 6.05
N GLU A 516 37.99 104.43 6.93
CA GLU A 516 39.14 105.16 7.51
C GLU A 516 40.24 105.44 6.45
N GLU A 517 40.47 104.53 5.51
CA GLU A 517 41.36 104.75 4.34
C GLU A 517 40.83 105.80 3.36
N HIS A 518 39.50 105.97 3.29
CA HIS A 518 38.82 106.93 2.43
C HIS A 518 38.79 108.32 3.07
N GLU A 519 38.56 108.42 4.38
CA GLU A 519 38.64 109.67 5.15
C GLU A 519 40.05 110.28 5.09
N LYS A 520 41.10 109.46 5.20
CA LYS A 520 42.50 109.90 5.01
C LYS A 520 42.76 110.45 3.61
N ARG A 521 42.23 109.82 2.56
CA ARG A 521 42.38 110.28 1.17
C ARG A 521 41.75 111.65 0.94
N LEU A 522 40.59 111.92 1.55
CA LEU A 522 39.95 113.24 1.50
C LEU A 522 40.75 114.33 2.23
N LEU A 523 41.47 113.99 3.31
CA LEU A 523 42.34 114.91 4.04
C LEU A 523 43.67 115.23 3.31
N GLU A 524 44.12 114.35 2.41
CA GLU A 524 45.36 114.51 1.66
C GLU A 524 45.18 115.29 0.33
N ALA A 525 43.95 115.48 -0.15
CA ALA A 525 43.65 116.24 -1.36
C ALA A 525 43.92 117.75 -1.19
N LYS A 526 44.93 118.27 -1.90
CA LYS A 526 45.43 119.66 -1.73
C LYS A 526 44.85 120.68 -2.72
N SER A 527 43.89 120.29 -3.55
CA SER A 527 43.15 121.22 -4.41
C SER A 527 41.64 120.93 -4.43
N GLU A 528 40.85 122.00 -4.56
CA GLU A 528 39.39 121.92 -4.57
C GLU A 528 38.85 121.12 -5.78
N GLN A 529 39.55 121.15 -6.91
CA GLN A 529 39.21 120.35 -8.10
C GLN A 529 39.43 118.85 -7.89
N GLU A 530 40.50 118.44 -7.20
CA GLU A 530 40.74 117.03 -6.87
C GLU A 530 39.68 116.51 -5.89
N ARG A 531 39.25 117.33 -4.92
CA ARG A 531 38.18 116.94 -3.98
C ARG A 531 36.84 116.73 -4.71
N ILE A 532 36.48 117.64 -5.63
CA ILE A 532 35.26 117.48 -6.45
C ILE A 532 35.33 116.23 -7.35
N LEU A 533 36.50 115.92 -7.93
CA LEU A 533 36.71 114.71 -8.73
C LEU A 533 36.63 113.43 -7.88
N GLN A 534 37.17 113.43 -6.65
CA GLN A 534 37.06 112.32 -5.71
C GLN A 534 35.61 112.14 -5.25
N GLU A 535 34.92 113.21 -4.82
CA GLU A 535 33.51 113.18 -4.44
C GLU A 535 32.60 112.65 -5.58
N ALA A 536 32.88 113.03 -6.84
CA ALA A 536 32.16 112.51 -8.01
C ALA A 536 32.46 111.02 -8.30
N HIS A 537 33.71 110.59 -8.15
CA HIS A 537 34.09 109.19 -8.32
C HIS A 537 33.50 108.30 -7.21
N GLU A 538 33.48 108.79 -5.97
CA GLU A 538 32.80 108.14 -4.84
C GLU A 538 31.28 108.08 -5.03
N ALA A 539 30.65 109.14 -5.54
CA ALA A 539 29.23 109.12 -5.88
C ALA A 539 28.92 108.02 -6.90
N LYS A 540 29.74 107.89 -7.96
CA LYS A 540 29.61 106.82 -8.95
C LYS A 540 29.81 105.42 -8.34
N ILE A 541 30.79 105.23 -7.44
CA ILE A 541 30.96 103.97 -6.70
C ILE A 541 29.74 103.67 -5.82
N ARG A 542 29.15 104.67 -5.16
CA ARG A 542 27.95 104.51 -4.34
C ARG A 542 26.74 104.12 -5.19
N GLU A 543 26.58 104.70 -6.38
CA GLU A 543 25.54 104.31 -7.35
C GLU A 543 25.75 102.87 -7.87
N GLU A 544 26.97 102.52 -8.31
CA GLU A 544 27.31 101.17 -8.77
C GLU A 544 27.08 100.13 -7.66
N LYS A 545 27.51 100.41 -6.42
CA LYS A 545 27.28 99.55 -5.25
C LYS A 545 25.80 99.45 -4.87
N ALA A 546 25.03 100.53 -4.99
CA ALA A 546 23.58 100.48 -4.74
C ALA A 546 22.84 99.64 -5.80
N VAL A 547 23.28 99.70 -7.07
CA VAL A 547 22.78 98.83 -8.13
C VAL A 547 23.16 97.37 -7.88
N GLU A 548 24.40 97.09 -7.47
CA GLU A 548 24.86 95.73 -7.12
C GLU A 548 24.10 95.16 -5.91
N GLU A 549 23.93 95.93 -4.83
CA GLU A 549 23.18 95.53 -3.64
C GLU A 549 21.70 95.28 -3.97
N ALA A 550 21.08 96.09 -4.82
CA ALA A 550 19.70 95.88 -5.30
C ALA A 550 19.57 94.65 -6.21
N LEU A 551 20.60 94.34 -7.02
CA LEU A 551 20.64 93.11 -7.82
C LEU A 551 20.77 91.87 -6.91
N ALA A 552 21.68 91.93 -5.94
CA ALA A 552 21.91 90.88 -4.96
C ALA A 552 20.72 90.69 -3.99
N GLU A 553 19.94 91.73 -3.70
CA GLU A 553 18.67 91.59 -2.97
C GLU A 553 17.60 90.88 -3.82
N LYS A 554 17.42 91.28 -5.09
CA LYS A 554 16.53 90.56 -6.02
C LYS A 554 16.93 89.10 -6.20
N GLU A 555 18.23 88.82 -6.28
CA GLU A 555 18.72 87.44 -6.36
C GLU A 555 18.48 86.65 -5.07
N ARG A 556 18.70 87.25 -3.88
CA ARG A 556 18.33 86.63 -2.60
C ARG A 556 16.83 86.34 -2.50
N GLN A 557 15.97 87.28 -2.90
CA GLN A 557 14.51 87.06 -2.94
C GLN A 557 14.13 85.93 -3.91
N ARG A 558 14.77 85.86 -5.09
CA ARG A 558 14.57 84.77 -6.07
C ARG A 558 15.02 83.43 -5.51
N GLN A 559 16.20 83.35 -4.88
CA GLN A 559 16.71 82.14 -4.24
C GLN A 559 15.81 81.69 -3.09
N GLU A 560 15.27 82.62 -2.29
CA GLU A 560 14.34 82.28 -1.22
C GLU A 560 13.00 81.76 -1.77
N GLN A 561 12.48 82.34 -2.85
CA GLN A 561 11.29 81.82 -3.55
C GLN A 561 11.53 80.41 -4.10
N ILE A 562 12.69 80.16 -4.72
CA ILE A 562 13.08 78.81 -5.18
C ILE A 562 13.13 77.83 -4.01
N ARG A 563 13.76 78.19 -2.88
CA ARG A 563 13.84 77.34 -1.69
C ARG A 563 12.46 77.06 -1.08
N ARG A 564 11.56 78.05 -1.06
CA ARG A 564 10.17 77.86 -0.60
C ARG A 564 9.41 76.91 -1.53
N ALA A 565 9.52 77.09 -2.85
CA ALA A 565 8.89 76.21 -3.84
C ALA A 565 9.40 74.76 -3.75
N GLN A 566 10.72 74.58 -3.61
CA GLN A 566 11.34 73.26 -3.39
C GLN A 566 10.82 72.59 -2.12
N LYS A 567 10.77 73.32 -1.00
CA LYS A 567 10.25 72.77 0.27
C LYS A 567 8.78 72.36 0.18
N GLU A 568 7.94 73.15 -0.49
CA GLU A 568 6.55 72.73 -0.74
C GLU A 568 6.45 71.54 -1.70
N GLU A 569 7.37 71.40 -2.65
CA GLU A 569 7.42 70.24 -3.55
C GLU A 569 7.87 68.97 -2.81
N GLU A 570 8.87 69.07 -1.94
CA GLU A 570 9.29 68.01 -1.03
C GLU A 570 8.13 67.58 -0.11
N GLU A 571 7.45 68.52 0.56
CA GLU A 571 6.27 68.22 1.39
C GLU A 571 5.13 67.57 0.58
N ARG A 572 4.90 68.00 -0.67
CA ARG A 572 3.95 67.34 -1.58
C ARG A 572 4.37 65.91 -1.94
N GLN A 573 5.65 65.67 -2.20
CA GLN A 573 6.17 64.33 -2.50
C GLN A 573 6.14 63.40 -1.29
N GLU A 574 6.43 63.89 -0.08
CA GLU A 574 6.30 63.13 1.18
C GLU A 574 4.84 62.72 1.44
N LEU A 575 3.90 63.65 1.27
CA LEU A 575 2.47 63.36 1.38
C LEU A 575 2.01 62.33 0.34
N GLU A 576 2.46 62.44 -0.92
CA GLU A 576 2.12 61.47 -1.96
C GLU A 576 2.70 60.07 -1.66
N GLN A 577 3.91 59.98 -1.10
CA GLN A 577 4.50 58.73 -0.62
C GLN A 577 3.71 58.13 0.54
N PHE A 578 3.33 58.94 1.52
CA PHE A 578 2.51 58.50 2.66
C PHE A 578 1.11 58.02 2.23
N GLU A 579 0.48 58.69 1.26
CA GLU A 579 -0.79 58.22 0.70
C GLU A 579 -0.63 56.92 -0.10
N LYS A 580 0.44 56.77 -0.89
CA LYS A 580 0.78 55.51 -1.59
C LYS A 580 0.99 54.36 -0.60
N GLU A 581 1.69 54.60 0.50
CA GLU A 581 1.90 53.60 1.55
C GLU A 581 0.59 53.23 2.27
N ARG A 582 -0.23 54.23 2.66
CA ARG A 582 -1.56 54.00 3.25
C ARG A 582 -2.47 53.18 2.32
N LEU A 583 -2.47 53.48 1.01
CA LEU A 583 -3.22 52.72 0.01
C LEU A 583 -2.68 51.30 -0.19
N PHE A 584 -1.36 51.11 -0.12
CA PHE A 584 -0.75 49.78 -0.15
C PHE A 584 -1.17 48.94 1.06
N GLN A 585 -1.05 49.50 2.27
CA GLN A 585 -1.47 48.86 3.51
C GLN A 585 -2.98 48.51 3.50
N GLN A 586 -3.85 49.42 3.03
CA GLN A 586 -5.29 49.13 2.87
C GLN A 586 -5.56 47.97 1.90
N ARG A 587 -4.88 47.94 0.75
CA ARG A 587 -5.00 46.83 -0.23
C ARG A 587 -4.52 45.51 0.34
N GLU A 588 -3.48 45.51 1.17
CA GLU A 588 -2.96 44.31 1.81
C GLU A 588 -3.90 43.79 2.91
N ILE A 589 -4.44 44.69 3.75
CA ILE A 589 -5.50 44.35 4.73
C ILE A 589 -6.75 43.79 4.05
N GLN A 590 -7.17 44.38 2.92
CA GLN A 590 -8.29 43.85 2.13
C GLN A 590 -7.98 42.44 1.59
N ARG A 591 -6.79 42.23 1.02
CA ARG A 591 -6.35 40.91 0.54
C ARG A 591 -6.39 39.85 1.64
N LEU A 592 -5.94 40.19 2.85
CA LEU A 592 -5.97 39.31 4.02
C LEU A 592 -7.41 38.97 4.43
N ARG A 593 -8.31 39.96 4.51
CA ARG A 593 -9.73 39.74 4.80
C ARG A 593 -10.42 38.86 3.75
N GLU A 594 -10.10 39.05 2.47
CA GLU A 594 -10.60 38.18 1.39
C GLU A 594 -10.08 36.75 1.51
N GLU A 595 -8.83 36.55 1.96
CA GLU A 595 -8.28 35.22 2.21
C GLU A 595 -8.92 34.55 3.43
N GLU A 596 -9.12 35.29 4.53
CA GLU A 596 -9.84 34.82 5.72
C GLU A 596 -11.27 34.41 5.38
N ALA A 597 -12.01 35.25 4.63
CA ALA A 597 -13.36 34.92 4.17
C ALA A 597 -13.39 33.64 3.31
N ARG A 598 -12.38 33.41 2.45
CA ARG A 598 -12.25 32.16 1.69
C ARG A 598 -11.95 30.95 2.58
N ARG A 599 -11.12 31.12 3.62
CA ARG A 599 -10.82 30.08 4.63
C ARG A 599 -12.05 29.73 5.45
N GLU A 600 -12.84 30.72 5.87
CA GLU A 600 -14.14 30.52 6.53
C GLU A 600 -15.14 29.79 5.61
N GLN A 601 -15.30 30.25 4.37
CA GLN A 601 -16.21 29.63 3.41
C GLN A 601 -15.86 28.15 3.16
N LEU A 602 -14.56 27.84 3.01
CA LEU A 602 -14.08 26.47 2.87
C LEU A 602 -14.34 25.64 4.15
N THR A 603 -14.26 26.26 5.32
CA THR A 603 -14.54 25.60 6.61
C THR A 603 -16.04 25.32 6.75
N ARG A 604 -16.91 26.27 6.42
CA ARG A 604 -18.38 26.07 6.37
C ARG A 604 -18.78 24.99 5.35
N GLN A 605 -18.13 24.95 4.18
CA GLN A 605 -18.36 23.89 3.17
C GLN A 605 -17.96 22.51 3.68
N ARG A 606 -16.82 22.39 4.38
CA ARG A 606 -16.38 21.12 5.00
C ARG A 606 -17.34 20.69 6.12
N GLN A 607 -17.78 21.64 6.94
CA GLN A 607 -18.73 21.37 8.02
C GLN A 607 -20.07 20.86 7.46
N ALA A 608 -20.59 21.49 6.40
CA ALA A 608 -21.78 21.00 5.69
C ALA A 608 -21.57 19.63 5.03
N GLU A 609 -20.38 19.31 4.49
CA GLU A 609 -20.11 17.94 3.98
C GLU A 609 -20.08 16.91 5.12
N ILE A 610 -19.56 17.27 6.30
CA ILE A 610 -19.55 16.41 7.49
C ILE A 610 -21.00 16.16 7.96
N GLU A 611 -21.80 17.21 8.13
CA GLU A 611 -23.20 17.11 8.53
C GLU A 611 -24.04 16.28 7.55
N GLN A 612 -23.80 16.43 6.24
CA GLN A 612 -24.43 15.57 5.22
C GLN A 612 -24.03 14.10 5.34
N ARG A 613 -22.74 13.81 5.60
CA ARG A 613 -22.25 12.44 5.80
C ARG A 613 -22.80 11.81 7.09
N GLU A 614 -22.86 12.57 8.18
CA GLU A 614 -23.45 12.11 9.43
C GLU A 614 -24.96 11.85 9.29
N ALA A 615 -25.68 12.70 8.54
CA ALA A 615 -27.09 12.47 8.23
C ALA A 615 -27.29 11.22 7.34
N GLU A 616 -26.43 10.99 6.35
CA GLU A 616 -26.45 9.77 5.52
C GLU A 616 -26.13 8.52 6.36
N GLU A 617 -25.14 8.59 7.26
CA GLU A 617 -24.78 7.48 8.15
C GLU A 617 -25.90 7.13 9.13
N ARG A 618 -26.59 8.13 9.71
CA ARG A 618 -27.79 7.91 10.55
C ARG A 618 -28.91 7.22 9.77
N ARG A 619 -29.22 7.68 8.56
CA ARG A 619 -30.24 7.05 7.71
C ARG A 619 -29.87 5.61 7.33
N LEU A 620 -28.60 5.34 7.02
CA LEU A 620 -28.12 3.99 6.75
C LEU A 620 -28.19 3.09 7.99
N ALA A 621 -27.93 3.63 9.20
CA ALA A 621 -28.09 2.90 10.45
C ALA A 621 -29.56 2.54 10.72
N GLU A 622 -30.49 3.48 10.51
CA GLU A 622 -31.94 3.24 10.60
C GLU A 622 -32.42 2.17 9.61
N GLU A 623 -31.90 2.17 8.37
CA GLU A 623 -32.20 1.12 7.39
C GLU A 623 -31.56 -0.23 7.73
N GLU A 624 -30.32 -0.25 8.23
CA GLU A 624 -29.68 -1.48 8.70
C GLU A 624 -30.46 -2.09 9.88
N ASP A 625 -30.96 -1.28 10.82
CA ASP A 625 -31.79 -1.74 11.94
C ASP A 625 -33.19 -2.19 11.50
N ARG A 626 -33.80 -1.55 10.50
CA ARG A 626 -35.04 -2.03 9.87
C ARG A 626 -34.84 -3.42 9.25
N VAL A 627 -33.80 -3.59 8.42
CA VAL A 627 -33.49 -4.86 7.77
C VAL A 627 -33.10 -5.94 8.79
N ARG A 628 -32.43 -5.60 9.89
CA ARG A 628 -32.17 -6.55 10.99
C ARG A 628 -33.45 -7.06 11.63
N LYS A 629 -34.44 -6.19 11.87
CA LYS A 629 -35.75 -6.59 12.42
C LYS A 629 -36.48 -7.51 11.43
N GLU A 630 -36.56 -7.13 10.16
CA GLU A 630 -37.15 -7.95 9.09
C GLU A 630 -36.49 -9.34 8.99
N LEU A 631 -35.16 -9.43 9.07
CA LEU A 631 -34.42 -10.70 9.06
C LEU A 631 -34.72 -11.58 10.28
N VAL A 632 -34.80 -11.00 11.48
CA VAL A 632 -35.15 -11.73 12.72
C VAL A 632 -36.61 -12.23 12.67
N GLU A 633 -37.53 -11.46 12.09
CA GLU A 633 -38.92 -11.89 11.89
C GLU A 633 -39.04 -12.99 10.83
N ALA A 634 -38.29 -12.89 9.73
CA ALA A 634 -38.21 -13.92 8.70
C ALA A 634 -37.58 -15.23 9.22
N GLU A 635 -36.54 -15.15 10.05
CA GLU A 635 -35.94 -16.33 10.72
C GLU A 635 -36.94 -17.01 11.66
N LYS A 636 -37.69 -16.23 12.45
CA LYS A 636 -38.80 -16.75 13.29
C LYS A 636 -39.93 -17.35 12.45
N ALA A 637 -40.24 -16.78 11.28
CA ALA A 637 -41.25 -17.35 10.37
C ALA A 637 -40.78 -18.68 9.78
N HIS A 638 -39.53 -18.76 9.30
CA HIS A 638 -38.93 -19.99 8.79
C HIS A 638 -38.85 -21.09 9.86
N LYS A 639 -38.47 -20.74 11.10
CA LYS A 639 -38.44 -21.71 12.21
C LYS A 639 -39.82 -22.31 12.47
N ARG A 640 -40.89 -21.48 12.47
CA ARG A 640 -42.28 -21.96 12.60
C ARG A 640 -42.72 -22.84 11.44
N GLN A 641 -42.29 -22.55 10.21
CA GLN A 641 -42.54 -23.41 9.04
C GLN A 641 -41.86 -24.78 9.21
N GLN A 642 -40.60 -24.81 9.63
CA GLN A 642 -39.89 -26.06 9.88
C GLN A 642 -40.51 -26.87 11.03
N GLU A 643 -40.91 -26.23 12.12
CA GLU A 643 -41.63 -26.88 13.23
C GLU A 643 -42.95 -27.50 12.75
N TYR A 644 -43.71 -26.80 11.90
CA TYR A 644 -44.94 -27.32 11.29
C TYR A 644 -44.69 -28.48 10.31
N GLU A 645 -43.65 -28.40 9.47
CA GLU A 645 -43.25 -29.49 8.57
C GLU A 645 -42.82 -30.76 9.33
N ILE A 646 -42.11 -30.59 10.45
CA ILE A 646 -41.73 -31.70 11.34
C ILE A 646 -42.99 -32.33 11.95
N GLU A 647 -43.90 -31.53 12.50
CA GLU A 647 -45.14 -32.04 13.09
C GLU A 647 -46.02 -32.79 12.06
N LEU A 648 -46.12 -32.27 10.83
CA LEU A 648 -46.83 -32.93 9.75
C LEU A 648 -46.18 -34.27 9.38
N ALA A 649 -44.85 -34.31 9.27
CA ALA A 649 -44.11 -35.54 8.98
C ALA A 649 -44.21 -36.58 10.12
N GLU A 650 -44.33 -36.15 11.38
CA GLU A 650 -44.59 -37.03 12.52
C GLU A 650 -46.00 -37.62 12.48
N ARG A 651 -47.02 -36.81 12.18
CA ARG A 651 -48.40 -37.28 11.98
C ARG A 651 -48.51 -38.27 10.83
N GLU A 652 -47.83 -38.03 9.70
CA GLU A 652 -47.75 -39.00 8.60
C GLU A 652 -47.09 -40.32 9.02
N ARG A 653 -46.02 -40.27 9.82
CA ARG A 653 -45.36 -41.49 10.32
C ARG A 653 -46.27 -42.29 11.24
N GLN A 654 -47.02 -41.62 12.12
CA GLN A 654 -48.02 -42.26 12.99
C GLN A 654 -49.10 -42.96 12.16
N GLN A 655 -49.69 -42.26 11.18
CA GLN A 655 -50.69 -42.85 10.27
C GLN A 655 -50.15 -44.05 9.49
N ARG A 656 -48.90 -44.02 9.02
CA ARG A 656 -48.27 -45.16 8.34
C ARG A 656 -48.09 -46.35 9.28
N GLN A 657 -47.66 -46.13 10.52
CA GLN A 657 -47.52 -47.19 11.53
C GLN A 657 -48.87 -47.80 11.94
N GLU A 658 -49.93 -46.99 12.03
CA GLU A 658 -51.29 -47.46 12.30
C GLU A 658 -51.84 -48.28 11.12
N ALA A 659 -51.64 -47.82 9.89
CA ALA A 659 -52.02 -48.56 8.68
C ALA A 659 -51.25 -49.88 8.53
N GLU A 660 -49.96 -49.91 8.87
CA GLU A 660 -49.14 -51.13 8.86
C GLU A 660 -49.64 -52.16 9.89
N LYS A 661 -49.91 -51.73 11.13
CA LYS A 661 -50.51 -52.58 12.18
C LYS A 661 -51.88 -53.10 11.77
N ALA A 662 -52.73 -52.27 11.16
CA ALA A 662 -54.03 -52.69 10.65
C ALA A 662 -53.90 -53.72 9.50
N ALA A 663 -52.93 -53.53 8.60
CA ALA A 663 -52.66 -54.47 7.50
C ALA A 663 -52.03 -55.79 7.97
N GLU A 664 -51.34 -55.80 9.11
CA GLU A 664 -50.84 -57.02 9.76
C GLU A 664 -51.97 -57.77 10.48
N ALA A 665 -52.82 -57.06 11.23
CA ALA A 665 -54.01 -57.61 11.88
C ALA A 665 -55.05 -58.19 10.90
N ALA A 666 -55.07 -57.75 9.64
CA ALA A 666 -55.93 -58.30 8.60
C ALA A 666 -55.42 -59.63 8.00
N LYS A 667 -54.14 -60.00 8.20
CA LYS A 667 -53.52 -61.18 7.56
C LYS A 667 -53.60 -62.46 8.41
N THR A 668 -53.82 -62.34 9.72
CA THR A 668 -53.91 -63.47 10.66
C THR A 668 -54.94 -64.55 10.27
N PRO A 669 -56.22 -64.25 9.91
CA PRO A 669 -57.21 -65.31 9.64
C PRO A 669 -56.92 -66.11 8.36
N GLN A 670 -56.20 -65.55 7.38
CA GLN A 670 -55.79 -66.30 6.18
C GLN A 670 -54.59 -67.22 6.45
N SER A 671 -53.69 -66.83 7.36
CA SER A 671 -52.51 -67.62 7.74
C SER A 671 -52.88 -68.96 8.39
N GLU A 672 -53.81 -68.94 9.35
CA GLU A 672 -54.18 -70.13 10.13
C GLU A 672 -54.90 -71.20 9.27
N SER A 673 -55.81 -70.77 8.39
CA SER A 673 -56.52 -71.65 7.45
C SER A 673 -55.55 -72.39 6.51
N LEU A 674 -54.52 -71.69 6.01
CA LEU A 674 -53.55 -72.25 5.07
C LEU A 674 -52.62 -73.28 5.75
N GLN A 675 -52.29 -73.08 7.03
CA GLN A 675 -51.51 -74.05 7.82
C GLN A 675 -52.30 -75.33 8.13
N GLN A 676 -53.60 -75.24 8.41
CA GLN A 676 -54.44 -76.42 8.61
C GLN A 676 -54.57 -77.27 7.34
N ALA A 677 -54.82 -76.64 6.18
CA ALA A 677 -54.92 -77.34 4.90
C ALA A 677 -53.61 -78.02 4.47
N LEU A 678 -52.46 -77.39 4.76
CA LEU A 678 -51.15 -78.00 4.51
C LEU A 678 -50.91 -79.24 5.37
N LYS A 679 -51.41 -79.26 6.61
CA LYS A 679 -51.20 -80.38 7.53
C LYS A 679 -51.95 -81.64 7.08
N SER A 680 -53.25 -81.53 6.78
CA SER A 680 -54.05 -82.67 6.30
C SER A 680 -53.51 -83.28 5.00
N ALA A 681 -53.07 -82.45 4.05
CA ALA A 681 -52.51 -82.91 2.78
C ALA A 681 -51.20 -83.72 2.96
N ASN A 682 -50.41 -83.43 3.99
CA ASN A 682 -49.19 -84.19 4.28
C ASN A 682 -49.51 -85.53 4.97
N ASP A 683 -50.50 -85.57 5.84
CA ASP A 683 -50.93 -86.78 6.55
C ASP A 683 -51.51 -87.82 5.56
N ASP A 684 -52.31 -87.40 4.58
CA ASP A 684 -52.83 -88.27 3.50
C ASP A 684 -51.72 -88.91 2.66
N VAL A 685 -50.68 -88.14 2.32
CA VAL A 685 -49.52 -88.61 1.55
C VAL A 685 -48.71 -89.65 2.36
N ALA A 686 -48.60 -89.47 3.68
CA ALA A 686 -47.94 -90.42 4.56
C ALA A 686 -48.66 -91.77 4.58
N GLN A 687 -49.99 -91.77 4.72
CA GLN A 687 -50.81 -93.00 4.74
C GLN A 687 -50.70 -93.78 3.41
N GLN A 688 -50.77 -93.10 2.27
CA GLN A 688 -50.59 -93.75 0.95
C GLN A 688 -49.20 -94.36 0.77
N LEU A 689 -48.16 -93.75 1.35
CA LEU A 689 -46.79 -94.27 1.33
C LEU A 689 -46.65 -95.53 2.20
N GLU A 690 -47.35 -95.59 3.33
CA GLU A 690 -47.36 -96.74 4.23
C GLU A 690 -48.12 -97.94 3.66
N GLU A 691 -49.29 -97.71 3.05
CA GLU A 691 -50.03 -98.77 2.36
C GLU A 691 -49.21 -99.38 1.20
N LYS A 692 -48.50 -98.54 0.43
CA LYS A 692 -47.57 -98.97 -0.62
C LYS A 692 -46.38 -99.75 -0.06
N ARG A 693 -45.89 -99.43 1.15
CA ARG A 693 -44.85 -100.22 1.84
C ARG A 693 -45.39 -101.59 2.26
N ARG A 694 -46.61 -101.67 2.79
CA ARG A 694 -47.23 -102.95 3.21
C ARG A 694 -47.42 -103.90 2.02
N LYS A 695 -48.07 -103.42 0.95
CA LYS A 695 -48.23 -104.12 -0.35
C LYS A 695 -46.90 -104.44 -1.06
N TYR A 696 -45.78 -103.89 -0.60
CA TYR A 696 -44.44 -104.18 -1.11
C TYR A 696 -43.71 -105.22 -0.25
N ALA A 697 -43.87 -105.18 1.07
CA ALA A 697 -43.38 -106.22 1.98
C ALA A 697 -44.07 -107.56 1.72
N GLU A 698 -45.41 -107.56 1.56
CA GLU A 698 -46.20 -108.74 1.18
C GLU A 698 -45.67 -109.42 -0.10
N ARG A 699 -45.31 -108.63 -1.13
CA ARG A 699 -44.73 -109.13 -2.38
C ARG A 699 -43.29 -109.63 -2.28
N ILE A 700 -42.51 -109.18 -1.30
CA ILE A 700 -41.17 -109.72 -1.05
C ILE A 700 -41.26 -111.03 -0.29
N ALA A 701 -42.16 -111.13 0.69
CA ALA A 701 -42.37 -112.35 1.48
C ALA A 701 -42.84 -113.56 0.64
N ALA A 702 -43.48 -113.31 -0.51
CA ALA A 702 -43.96 -114.34 -1.43
C ALA A 702 -42.87 -114.96 -2.36
N LEU A 703 -41.62 -114.49 -2.29
CA LEU A 703 -40.49 -115.01 -3.09
C LEU A 703 -39.71 -116.11 -2.36
N SER A 704 -39.09 -117.02 -3.11
CA SER A 704 -38.15 -118.03 -2.59
C SER A 704 -37.00 -117.38 -1.80
N PRO A 705 -36.51 -117.98 -0.68
CA PRO A 705 -35.43 -117.40 0.12
C PRO A 705 -34.17 -117.02 -0.67
N GLU A 706 -33.74 -117.84 -1.63
CA GLU A 706 -32.59 -117.54 -2.48
C GLU A 706 -32.81 -116.31 -3.39
N ASP A 707 -34.05 -116.11 -3.85
CA ASP A 707 -34.40 -114.98 -4.71
C ASP A 707 -34.64 -113.70 -3.90
N GLN A 708 -35.07 -113.81 -2.63
CA GLN A 708 -35.09 -112.70 -1.69
C GLN A 708 -33.67 -112.15 -1.47
N GLU A 709 -32.67 -113.01 -1.26
CA GLU A 709 -31.27 -112.57 -1.12
C GLU A 709 -30.74 -111.90 -2.39
N LYS A 710 -30.91 -112.53 -3.57
CA LYS A 710 -30.52 -111.93 -4.86
C LYS A 710 -31.20 -110.57 -5.09
N PHE A 711 -32.47 -110.42 -4.69
CA PHE A 711 -33.21 -109.17 -4.80
C PHE A 711 -32.67 -108.08 -3.86
N ILE A 712 -32.35 -108.44 -2.61
CA ILE A 712 -31.72 -107.54 -1.64
C ILE A 712 -30.33 -107.11 -2.12
N GLU A 713 -29.54 -108.03 -2.67
CA GLU A 713 -28.19 -107.79 -3.19
C GLU A 713 -28.21 -106.87 -4.42
N MET A 714 -29.09 -107.14 -5.40
CA MET A 714 -29.36 -106.23 -6.53
C MET A 714 -29.84 -104.85 -6.07
N ARG A 715 -30.68 -104.77 -5.03
CA ARG A 715 -31.15 -103.48 -4.50
C ARG A 715 -30.03 -102.70 -3.80
N LYS A 716 -29.14 -103.37 -3.06
CA LYS A 716 -27.91 -102.77 -2.49
C LYS A 716 -27.02 -102.20 -3.60
N LYS A 717 -26.73 -102.99 -4.65
CA LYS A 717 -25.96 -102.53 -5.83
C LYS A 717 -26.63 -101.34 -6.55
N ARG A 718 -27.95 -101.38 -6.77
CA ARG A 718 -28.71 -100.27 -7.37
C ARG A 718 -28.73 -99.00 -6.51
N LYS A 719 -28.77 -99.13 -5.17
CA LYS A 719 -28.68 -97.99 -4.24
C LYS A 719 -27.31 -97.32 -4.34
N GLN A 720 -26.22 -98.10 -4.24
CA GLN A 720 -24.85 -97.61 -4.37
C GLN A 720 -24.59 -96.94 -5.73
N MET A 721 -25.14 -97.48 -6.82
CA MET A 721 -25.09 -96.86 -8.16
C MET A 721 -25.79 -95.50 -8.20
N ARG A 722 -26.97 -95.37 -7.59
CA ARG A 722 -27.70 -94.09 -7.52
C ARG A 722 -26.98 -93.06 -6.66
N GLU A 723 -26.40 -93.47 -5.53
CA GLU A 723 -25.62 -92.59 -4.66
C GLU A 723 -24.37 -92.07 -5.39
N LYS A 724 -23.63 -92.94 -6.10
CA LYS A 724 -22.50 -92.53 -6.95
C LYS A 724 -22.92 -91.56 -8.06
N GLN A 725 -24.06 -91.80 -8.72
CA GLN A 725 -24.60 -90.89 -9.74
C GLN A 725 -25.04 -89.53 -9.17
N LEU A 726 -25.56 -89.49 -7.95
CA LEU A 726 -25.97 -88.25 -7.28
C LEU A 726 -24.75 -87.41 -6.90
N MET A 727 -23.73 -88.03 -6.30
CA MET A 727 -22.46 -87.35 -5.98
C MET A 727 -21.78 -86.78 -7.23
N ALA A 728 -21.78 -87.50 -8.35
CA ALA A 728 -21.26 -86.99 -9.63
C ALA A 728 -22.06 -85.80 -10.18
N ARG A 729 -23.39 -85.77 -9.97
CA ARG A 729 -24.26 -84.63 -10.33
C ARG A 729 -24.04 -83.42 -9.42
N GLU A 730 -23.77 -83.62 -8.15
CA GLU A 730 -23.47 -82.53 -7.22
C GLU A 730 -22.07 -81.95 -7.47
N GLN A 731 -21.06 -82.78 -7.75
CA GLN A 731 -19.75 -82.30 -8.20
C GLN A 731 -19.82 -81.50 -9.51
N THR A 732 -20.70 -81.87 -10.46
CA THR A 732 -20.90 -81.06 -11.68
C THR A 732 -21.69 -79.78 -11.43
N LYS A 733 -22.64 -79.74 -10.48
CA LYS A 733 -23.26 -78.49 -10.00
C LYS A 733 -22.23 -77.57 -9.33
N LEU A 734 -21.39 -78.09 -8.43
CA LEU A 734 -20.36 -77.34 -7.73
C LEU A 734 -19.34 -76.72 -8.71
N LYS A 735 -18.90 -77.49 -9.72
CA LYS A 735 -18.04 -76.95 -10.80
C LYS A 735 -18.72 -75.80 -11.56
N ARG A 736 -20.01 -75.93 -11.93
CA ARG A 736 -20.77 -74.84 -12.58
C ARG A 736 -20.95 -73.60 -11.69
N ILE A 737 -21.11 -73.77 -10.38
CA ILE A 737 -21.20 -72.66 -9.42
C ILE A 737 -19.85 -71.94 -9.31
N GLN A 738 -18.74 -72.69 -9.21
CA GLN A 738 -17.39 -72.11 -9.22
C GLN A 738 -17.07 -71.38 -10.53
N GLU A 739 -17.53 -71.92 -11.67
CA GLU A 739 -17.39 -71.30 -12.99
C GLU A 739 -18.23 -70.02 -13.12
N ALA A 740 -19.47 -70.01 -12.61
CA ALA A 740 -20.33 -68.83 -12.56
C ALA A 740 -19.74 -67.71 -11.67
N ILE A 741 -19.20 -68.05 -10.50
CA ILE A 741 -18.49 -67.10 -9.62
C ILE A 741 -17.28 -66.49 -10.33
N ARG A 742 -16.53 -67.31 -11.09
CA ARG A 742 -15.35 -66.86 -11.84
C ARG A 742 -15.70 -65.94 -13.01
N LEU A 743 -16.86 -66.13 -13.64
CA LEU A 743 -17.37 -65.24 -14.68
C LEU A 743 -17.88 -63.91 -14.09
N HIS A 744 -18.44 -63.92 -12.87
CA HIS A 744 -18.94 -62.73 -12.22
C HIS A 744 -17.85 -61.82 -11.62
N SER A 745 -16.60 -62.31 -11.47
CA SER A 745 -15.46 -61.49 -11.02
C SER A 745 -14.64 -60.87 -12.16
N ILE A 746 -15.16 -60.90 -13.39
CA ILE A 746 -14.49 -60.37 -14.61
C ILE A 746 -15.32 -59.21 -15.22
N GLN A 747 -16.47 -58.87 -14.62
CA GLN A 747 -17.24 -57.64 -14.87
C GLN A 747 -16.98 -56.62 -13.76
#